data_AF-A0A7C3B654-F1
#
_entry.id   AF-A0A7C3B654-F1
#
_cell.length_a   1.000
_cell.length_b   1.000
_cell.length_c   1.000
_cell.angle_alpha   90.00
_cell.angle_beta   90.00
_cell.angle_gamma   90.00
#
_symmetry.space_group_name_H-M   'P 1'
#
loop_
_entity.id
_entity.type
_entity.pdbx_description
1 polymer ?
#
loop_
_entity_poly.entity_id
_entity_poly.type
_entity_poly.pdbx_seq_one_letter_code
_entity_poly.pdbx_strand_id
1 'polypeptide(L)'
;MVAVDRILTGGIVVTMDRRWNVFTDGAVAIREPDIVAVGPSDQIARRFEAKEVIDCQGTMIIPGLINSHTHVPMSLMRNLADDLRLDVWLLGYMMPVERECVTPEFVRWGTLLSCAEMIRSGITTFCDMYYFEDVVAEATEQAGLRAILGETILKFPSPDATSYDESLAFCRRFIEQWRGHPRIIPAVAPHAPYTCTDEIWHEATALALEFDVPLLTHLSETAHEVEESRQQFNGLSPVAYVERMGVFQARVVAAHCVHVTEDDIALLTTNGVSVIHCPTSNLKLASGVAPVISMRSRGIHMGVGTDGCASNNDQDMFEEIRLAALLPKGTQLDPTALPAREAFALATIEAARALHMDHLIGSLEPGKRADIAVISLDAPHAVPRFNLSDANIYAHLVYAAKASDVVSTWVDGRPLMRDGQLLTIDLLQVLSEAQRLANHINTFLKERESSLLNKLLALGDLEQQETFEVQVKARVQDLSVIERRFLDLGLELVKRSVREQYDTYMLFWHPEHDILRYREDNVVQERQNGRMGQLGPTLEVVPEYTLTLIGPKKEREYESMAILSRSRFTSRAAHSLRFYREYFQPDEIREIVKWRTRYRFLYKGEEFALNLDRITKPEGKGAFVEIKSRTWSAADAVHKAELIGELLQLLQIPRESIVKGEYVNL
;
A
#
# COMPACT_ATOMS: atom_id res chain seq x y z
N MET A 1 -30.58 23.02 -41.87
CA MET A 1 -29.74 22.15 -41.02
C MET A 1 -29.66 22.77 -39.63
N VAL A 2 -29.46 21.97 -38.58
CA VAL A 2 -29.30 22.45 -37.21
C VAL A 2 -27.82 22.75 -36.97
N ALA A 3 -27.49 23.98 -36.56
CA ALA A 3 -26.10 24.37 -36.30
C ALA A 3 -25.53 23.63 -35.06
N VAL A 4 -24.29 23.16 -35.17
CA VAL A 4 -23.53 22.49 -34.10
C VAL A 4 -22.08 22.98 -34.10
N ASP A 5 -21.35 22.72 -33.02
CA ASP A 5 -19.95 23.15 -32.94
C ASP A 5 -19.07 22.23 -33.77
N ARG A 6 -19.23 20.90 -33.62
CA ARG A 6 -18.41 19.91 -34.31
C ARG A 6 -19.20 18.72 -34.82
N ILE A 7 -18.71 18.11 -35.89
CA ILE A 7 -19.10 16.76 -36.32
C ILE A 7 -17.83 15.94 -36.51
N LEU A 8 -17.76 14.79 -35.82
CA LEU A 8 -16.79 13.74 -36.07
C LEU A 8 -17.45 12.75 -37.03
N THR A 9 -16.87 12.44 -38.18
CA THR A 9 -17.57 11.68 -39.24
C THR A 9 -16.67 10.67 -39.95
N GLY A 10 -17.26 9.62 -40.53
CA GLY A 10 -16.55 8.65 -41.37
C GLY A 10 -15.83 7.53 -40.60
N GLY A 11 -15.87 7.56 -39.26
CA GLY A 11 -15.31 6.52 -38.41
C GLY A 11 -16.33 5.44 -38.04
N ILE A 12 -15.84 4.35 -37.44
CA ILE A 12 -16.71 3.34 -36.83
C ILE A 12 -17.15 3.87 -35.46
N VAL A 13 -18.42 4.26 -35.30
CA VAL A 13 -18.94 4.76 -34.02
C VAL A 13 -19.46 3.60 -33.19
N VAL A 14 -18.85 3.34 -32.03
CA VAL A 14 -19.29 2.36 -31.04
C VAL A 14 -20.02 3.11 -29.94
N THR A 15 -21.34 2.98 -29.87
CA THR A 15 -22.13 3.88 -29.01
C THR A 15 -22.10 3.51 -27.53
N MET A 16 -22.02 2.22 -27.20
CA MET A 16 -22.28 1.70 -25.85
C MET A 16 -23.66 2.09 -25.28
N ASP A 17 -24.61 2.42 -26.15
CA ASP A 17 -26.00 2.66 -25.76
C ASP A 17 -26.70 1.36 -25.34
N ARG A 18 -27.92 1.46 -24.82
CA ARG A 18 -28.69 0.28 -24.40
C ARG A 18 -28.95 -0.75 -25.51
N ARG A 19 -28.84 -0.35 -26.78
CA ARG A 19 -29.06 -1.21 -27.95
C ARG A 19 -27.74 -1.73 -28.53
N TRP A 20 -26.59 -1.34 -27.98
CA TRP A 20 -25.26 -1.67 -28.46
C TRP A 20 -25.04 -1.24 -29.92
N ASN A 21 -25.62 -0.11 -30.33
CA ASN A 21 -25.54 0.34 -31.71
C ASN A 21 -24.08 0.57 -32.13
N VAL A 22 -23.76 0.12 -33.34
CA VAL A 22 -22.49 0.36 -34.02
C VAL A 22 -22.78 0.90 -35.43
N PHE A 23 -22.13 2.00 -35.79
CA PHE A 23 -22.24 2.59 -37.13
C PHE A 23 -20.89 2.51 -37.83
N THR A 24 -20.75 1.66 -38.85
CA THR A 24 -19.47 1.44 -39.56
C THR A 24 -19.03 2.63 -40.39
N ASP A 25 -19.97 3.44 -40.86
CA ASP A 25 -19.77 4.79 -41.39
C ASP A 25 -20.65 5.73 -40.56
N GLY A 26 -20.15 6.07 -39.38
CA GLY A 26 -20.87 6.81 -38.36
C GLY A 26 -20.34 8.22 -38.16
N ALA A 27 -21.20 9.04 -37.55
CA ALA A 27 -20.86 10.38 -37.11
C ALA A 27 -21.47 10.72 -35.75
N VAL A 28 -20.79 11.61 -35.04
CA VAL A 28 -21.21 12.20 -33.76
C VAL A 28 -21.27 13.71 -33.93
N ALA A 29 -22.45 14.30 -33.74
CA ALA A 29 -22.65 15.75 -33.75
C ALA A 29 -22.62 16.30 -32.32
N ILE A 30 -21.82 17.35 -32.11
CA ILE A 30 -21.52 17.92 -30.80
C ILE A 30 -21.91 19.39 -30.78
N ARG A 31 -22.74 19.76 -29.81
CA ARG A 31 -22.95 21.16 -29.40
C ARG A 31 -22.48 21.27 -27.97
N GLU A 32 -21.31 21.86 -27.78
CA GLU A 32 -20.61 21.83 -26.50
C GLU A 32 -21.54 22.27 -25.35
N PRO A 33 -21.54 21.54 -24.22
CA PRO A 33 -20.68 20.38 -23.90
C PRO A 33 -21.23 19.01 -24.34
N ASP A 34 -22.37 18.98 -25.04
CA ASP A 34 -23.19 17.78 -25.20
C ASP A 34 -23.14 17.16 -26.60
N ILE A 35 -23.34 15.85 -26.64
CA ILE A 35 -23.68 15.11 -27.85
C ILE A 35 -25.14 15.43 -28.20
N VAL A 36 -25.40 15.87 -29.43
CA VAL A 36 -26.77 16.19 -29.89
C VAL A 36 -27.33 15.18 -30.89
N ALA A 37 -26.47 14.39 -31.53
CA ALA A 37 -26.88 13.27 -32.38
C ALA A 37 -25.73 12.28 -32.61
N VAL A 38 -26.09 11.01 -32.77
CA VAL A 38 -25.19 9.92 -33.18
C VAL A 38 -25.93 9.07 -34.22
N GLY A 39 -25.25 8.67 -35.29
CA GLY A 39 -25.87 7.85 -36.34
C GLY A 39 -25.01 7.71 -37.58
N PRO A 40 -25.57 7.21 -38.69
CA PRO A 40 -24.88 7.14 -39.97
C PRO A 40 -24.42 8.53 -40.45
N SER A 41 -23.20 8.60 -41.01
CA SER A 41 -22.57 9.87 -41.44
C SER A 41 -23.47 10.69 -42.37
N ASP A 42 -24.11 10.05 -43.34
CA ASP A 42 -24.99 10.72 -44.32
C ASP A 42 -26.24 11.34 -43.68
N GLN A 43 -26.81 10.68 -42.66
CA GLN A 43 -27.97 11.18 -41.93
C GLN A 43 -27.61 12.39 -41.06
N ILE A 44 -26.45 12.33 -40.39
CA ILE A 44 -25.95 13.45 -39.58
C ILE A 44 -25.65 14.65 -40.47
N ALA A 45 -24.95 14.46 -41.59
CA ALA A 45 -24.59 15.52 -42.53
C ALA A 45 -25.81 16.21 -43.19
N ARG A 46 -26.93 15.50 -43.39
CA ARG A 46 -28.17 16.11 -43.90
C ARG A 46 -28.91 16.94 -42.85
N ARG A 47 -28.77 16.59 -41.58
CA ARG A 47 -29.54 17.20 -40.47
C ARG A 47 -28.80 18.35 -39.82
N PHE A 48 -27.47 18.28 -39.72
CA PHE A 48 -26.64 19.20 -38.97
C PHE A 48 -25.60 19.91 -39.83
N GLU A 49 -25.25 21.13 -39.44
CA GLU A 49 -24.20 21.94 -40.06
C GLU A 49 -23.21 22.35 -38.96
N ALA A 50 -21.94 21.97 -39.09
CA ALA A 50 -20.92 22.17 -38.06
C ALA A 50 -19.96 23.30 -38.40
N LYS A 51 -19.46 24.00 -37.37
CA LYS A 51 -18.34 24.95 -37.53
C LYS A 51 -17.05 24.24 -37.92
N GLU A 52 -16.87 23.03 -37.41
CA GLU A 52 -15.73 22.16 -37.70
C GLU A 52 -16.21 20.73 -37.99
N VAL A 53 -15.74 20.15 -39.10
CA VAL A 53 -15.97 18.75 -39.44
C VAL A 53 -14.63 18.04 -39.37
N ILE A 54 -14.57 16.97 -38.58
CA ILE A 54 -13.36 16.17 -38.33
C ILE A 54 -13.55 14.83 -39.02
N ASP A 55 -12.67 14.52 -39.97
CA ASP A 55 -12.65 13.23 -40.64
C ASP A 55 -12.00 12.17 -39.74
N CYS A 56 -12.74 11.10 -39.50
CA CYS A 56 -12.37 9.98 -38.65
C CYS A 56 -12.31 8.67 -39.47
N GLN A 57 -12.18 8.74 -40.80
CA GLN A 57 -11.94 7.56 -41.63
C GLN A 57 -10.74 6.76 -41.14
N GLY A 58 -10.87 5.43 -41.14
CA GLY A 58 -9.81 4.53 -40.65
C GLY A 58 -9.72 4.46 -39.11
N THR A 59 -10.64 5.09 -38.38
CA THR A 59 -10.64 5.09 -36.91
C THR A 59 -11.93 4.51 -36.30
N MET A 60 -11.90 4.21 -35.01
CA MET A 60 -13.09 4.00 -34.17
C MET A 60 -13.34 5.22 -33.28
N ILE A 61 -14.59 5.66 -33.18
CA ILE A 61 -15.05 6.69 -32.24
C ILE A 61 -15.79 5.98 -31.11
N ILE A 62 -15.27 6.09 -29.89
CA ILE A 62 -15.79 5.42 -28.70
C ILE A 62 -16.14 6.44 -27.60
N PRO A 63 -16.99 6.11 -26.61
CA PRO A 63 -17.03 6.88 -25.37
C PRO A 63 -15.62 6.91 -24.77
N GLY A 64 -15.23 8.03 -24.18
CA GLY A 64 -13.99 8.09 -23.45
C GLY A 64 -13.93 7.04 -22.33
N LEU A 65 -12.75 6.48 -22.11
CA LEU A 65 -12.55 5.44 -21.10
C LEU A 65 -12.64 6.05 -19.70
N ILE A 66 -13.17 5.27 -18.77
CA ILE A 66 -13.34 5.66 -17.37
C ILE A 66 -12.44 4.77 -16.51
N ASN A 67 -11.39 5.37 -15.95
CA ASN A 67 -10.54 4.72 -14.95
C ASN A 67 -11.22 4.82 -13.58
N SER A 68 -11.85 3.75 -13.12
CA SER A 68 -12.77 3.83 -11.98
C SER A 68 -12.08 3.78 -10.60
N HIS A 69 -10.75 3.66 -10.55
CA HIS A 69 -9.96 3.75 -9.33
C HIS A 69 -8.46 3.92 -9.64
N THR A 70 -7.84 4.95 -9.06
CA THR A 70 -6.41 5.28 -9.22
C THR A 70 -5.90 6.10 -8.03
N HIS A 71 -4.59 6.36 -8.02
CA HIS A 71 -3.88 7.27 -7.11
C HIS A 71 -2.94 8.16 -7.96
N VAL A 72 -3.47 9.22 -8.55
CA VAL A 72 -2.81 9.93 -9.66
C VAL A 72 -1.46 10.52 -9.30
N PRO A 73 -1.17 11.03 -8.09
CA PRO A 73 0.16 11.56 -7.80
C PRO A 73 1.25 10.48 -7.70
N MET A 74 0.88 9.21 -7.48
CA MET A 74 1.82 8.09 -7.37
C MET A 74 2.55 7.78 -8.70
N SER A 75 2.21 8.43 -9.80
CA SER A 75 3.01 8.41 -11.03
C SER A 75 4.47 8.83 -10.83
N LEU A 76 4.75 9.67 -9.83
CA LEU A 76 6.11 10.04 -9.42
C LEU A 76 6.84 8.95 -8.60
N MET A 77 6.11 7.94 -8.13
CA MET A 77 6.63 6.77 -7.41
C MET A 77 6.63 5.51 -8.29
N ARG A 78 6.40 5.69 -9.60
CA ARG A 78 6.42 4.60 -10.58
C ARG A 78 7.76 3.85 -10.56
N ASN A 79 7.69 2.53 -10.49
CA ASN A 79 8.84 1.61 -10.48
C ASN A 79 9.84 1.87 -9.34
N LEU A 80 9.39 2.47 -8.22
CA LEU A 80 10.29 2.86 -7.13
C LEU A 80 10.75 1.66 -6.30
N ALA A 81 9.82 0.77 -5.97
CA ALA A 81 10.07 -0.46 -5.22
C ALA A 81 9.08 -1.53 -5.68
N ASP A 82 9.57 -2.55 -6.37
CA ASP A 82 8.77 -3.63 -6.97
C ASP A 82 9.16 -4.99 -6.36
N ASP A 83 8.34 -6.01 -6.59
CA ASP A 83 8.56 -7.40 -6.17
C ASP A 83 8.70 -7.60 -4.65
N LEU A 84 7.99 -6.76 -3.88
CA LEU A 84 7.89 -6.82 -2.42
C LEU A 84 6.47 -7.23 -2.00
N ARG A 85 6.33 -7.85 -0.83
CA ARG A 85 5.01 -8.05 -0.22
C ARG A 85 4.34 -6.72 0.08
N LEU A 86 3.01 -6.65 0.02
CA LEU A 86 2.23 -5.42 0.29
C LEU A 86 2.64 -4.73 1.59
N ASP A 87 2.83 -5.46 2.69
CA ASP A 87 3.24 -4.90 3.98
C ASP A 87 4.64 -4.27 3.93
N VAL A 88 5.59 -4.91 3.25
CA VAL A 88 6.96 -4.39 3.08
C VAL A 88 6.99 -3.22 2.10
N TRP A 89 6.23 -3.30 1.02
CA TRP A 89 6.11 -2.26 0.01
C TRP A 89 5.49 -1.00 0.58
N LEU A 90 4.32 -1.11 1.22
CA LEU A 90 3.56 0.00 1.77
C LEU A 90 4.28 0.64 2.96
N LEU A 91 4.56 -0.14 4.01
CA LEU A 91 5.14 0.39 5.25
C LEU A 91 6.64 0.68 5.11
N GLY A 92 7.34 -0.10 4.28
CA GLY A 92 8.77 0.00 4.10
C GLY A 92 9.20 1.01 3.05
N TYR A 93 8.41 1.29 2.02
CA TYR A 93 8.84 2.18 0.93
C TYR A 93 7.84 3.29 0.64
N MET A 94 6.57 2.96 0.41
CA MET A 94 5.58 3.96 -0.01
C MET A 94 5.31 4.99 1.10
N MET A 95 4.83 4.59 2.27
CA MET A 95 4.49 5.52 3.35
C MET A 95 5.67 6.41 3.81
N PRO A 96 6.92 5.90 3.92
CA PRO A 96 8.07 6.76 4.21
C PRO A 96 8.34 7.81 3.13
N VAL A 97 8.21 7.44 1.86
CA VAL A 97 8.37 8.40 0.75
C VAL A 97 7.20 9.38 0.72
N GLU A 98 5.98 8.91 0.96
CA GLU A 98 4.80 9.78 1.04
C GLU A 98 4.97 10.82 2.14
N ARG A 99 5.32 10.39 3.36
CA ARG A 99 5.52 11.29 4.50
C ARG A 99 6.56 12.39 4.23
N GLU A 100 7.66 12.04 3.57
CA GLU A 100 8.79 12.95 3.41
C GLU A 100 8.73 13.76 2.11
N CYS A 101 8.12 13.23 1.05
CA CYS A 101 8.17 13.82 -0.29
C CYS A 101 6.81 14.31 -0.81
N VAL A 102 5.67 13.84 -0.28
CA VAL A 102 4.36 14.29 -0.75
C VAL A 102 4.09 15.68 -0.19
N THR A 103 4.09 16.64 -1.10
CA THR A 103 3.81 18.05 -0.89
C THR A 103 2.80 18.51 -1.94
N PRO A 104 2.20 19.70 -1.82
CA PRO A 104 1.37 20.26 -2.88
C PRO A 104 2.07 20.32 -4.26
N GLU A 105 3.39 20.55 -4.29
CA GLU A 105 4.15 20.53 -5.54
C GLU A 105 4.24 19.12 -6.14
N PHE A 106 4.52 18.11 -5.31
CA PHE A 106 4.52 16.71 -5.70
C PHE A 106 3.17 16.31 -6.29
N VAL A 107 2.08 16.65 -5.57
CA VAL A 107 0.71 16.32 -5.99
C VAL A 107 0.36 16.97 -7.32
N ARG A 108 0.68 18.25 -7.50
CA ARG A 108 0.43 18.96 -8.76
C ARG A 108 1.13 18.29 -9.95
N TRP A 109 2.44 18.04 -9.85
CA TRP A 109 3.20 17.49 -10.97
C TRP A 109 2.90 16.01 -11.23
N GLY A 110 2.69 15.22 -10.18
CA GLY A 110 2.26 13.82 -10.31
C GLY A 110 0.87 13.69 -10.94
N THR A 111 -0.07 14.57 -10.55
CA THR A 111 -1.40 14.64 -11.18
C THR A 111 -1.29 15.01 -12.65
N LEU A 112 -0.54 16.06 -13.01
CA LEU A 112 -0.36 16.46 -14.42
C LEU A 112 0.33 15.38 -15.26
N LEU A 113 1.29 14.64 -14.69
CA LEU A 113 1.93 13.50 -15.35
C LEU A 113 0.91 12.39 -15.66
N SER A 114 0.09 12.02 -14.67
CA SER A 114 -0.97 11.02 -14.84
C SER A 114 -2.04 11.49 -15.82
N CYS A 115 -2.46 12.76 -15.76
CA CYS A 115 -3.40 13.35 -16.72
C CYS A 115 -2.85 13.29 -18.14
N ALA A 116 -1.57 13.59 -18.35
CA ALA A 116 -0.94 13.49 -19.67
C ALA A 116 -0.95 12.07 -20.22
N GLU A 117 -0.67 11.07 -19.37
CA GLU A 117 -0.75 9.65 -19.74
C GLU A 117 -2.19 9.23 -20.05
N MET A 118 -3.13 9.56 -19.16
CA MET A 118 -4.56 9.25 -19.29
C MET A 118 -5.19 9.84 -20.56
N ILE A 119 -4.92 11.12 -20.86
CA ILE A 119 -5.42 11.74 -22.09
C ILE A 119 -4.88 11.02 -23.32
N ARG A 120 -3.61 10.61 -23.29
CA ARG A 120 -2.97 9.87 -24.39
C ARG A 120 -3.47 8.44 -24.54
N SER A 121 -4.04 7.84 -23.49
CA SER A 121 -4.64 6.50 -23.51
C SER A 121 -6.16 6.51 -23.70
N GLY A 122 -6.77 7.68 -23.96
CA GLY A 122 -8.21 7.79 -24.26
C GLY A 122 -9.10 7.81 -23.01
N ILE A 123 -8.52 7.99 -21.83
CA ILE A 123 -9.25 8.19 -20.59
C ILE A 123 -9.76 9.62 -20.53
N THR A 124 -11.06 9.78 -20.24
CA THR A 124 -11.72 11.08 -20.10
C THR A 124 -12.20 11.35 -18.69
N THR A 125 -12.40 10.28 -17.90
CA THR A 125 -12.84 10.34 -16.50
C THR A 125 -12.00 9.41 -15.64
N PHE A 126 -11.62 9.85 -14.44
CA PHE A 126 -11.03 8.97 -13.44
C PHE A 126 -11.66 9.13 -12.06
N CYS A 127 -11.50 8.14 -11.20
CA CYS A 127 -11.87 8.19 -9.79
C CYS A 127 -10.60 8.03 -8.96
N ASP A 128 -10.22 9.07 -8.22
CA ASP A 128 -9.01 9.13 -7.40
C ASP A 128 -9.34 9.11 -5.92
N MET A 129 -8.40 8.61 -5.14
CA MET A 129 -8.33 8.91 -3.72
C MET A 129 -6.88 9.11 -3.31
N TYR A 130 -6.54 10.31 -2.84
CA TYR A 130 -5.20 10.61 -2.39
C TYR A 130 -5.23 11.72 -1.32
N TYR A 131 -4.10 12.41 -1.18
CA TYR A 131 -3.87 13.56 -0.31
C TYR A 131 -3.86 14.86 -1.12
N PHE A 132 -4.16 15.99 -0.48
CA PHE A 132 -4.23 17.32 -1.11
C PHE A 132 -5.19 17.33 -2.31
N GLU A 133 -6.41 16.81 -2.15
CA GLU A 133 -7.36 16.67 -3.26
C GLU A 133 -7.79 18.02 -3.88
N ASP A 134 -7.62 19.14 -3.18
CA ASP A 134 -7.78 20.47 -3.77
C ASP A 134 -6.75 20.74 -4.88
N VAL A 135 -5.49 20.33 -4.69
CA VAL A 135 -4.42 20.42 -5.68
C VAL A 135 -4.64 19.42 -6.82
N VAL A 136 -5.10 18.20 -6.51
CA VAL A 136 -5.49 17.23 -7.55
C VAL A 136 -6.60 17.82 -8.42
N ALA A 137 -7.61 18.44 -7.83
CA ALA A 137 -8.70 19.09 -8.53
C ALA A 137 -8.23 20.25 -9.41
N GLU A 138 -7.35 21.12 -8.92
CA GLU A 138 -6.75 22.21 -9.70
C GLU A 138 -6.00 21.68 -10.93
N ALA A 139 -5.12 20.69 -10.74
CA ALA A 139 -4.33 20.10 -11.82
C ALA A 139 -5.21 19.34 -12.83
N THR A 140 -6.25 18.67 -12.36
CA THR A 140 -7.22 17.97 -13.20
C THR A 140 -8.04 18.92 -14.06
N GLU A 141 -8.50 20.03 -13.46
CA GLU A 141 -9.21 21.08 -14.19
C GLU A 141 -8.30 21.78 -15.21
N GLN A 142 -7.03 22.00 -14.87
CA GLN A 142 -6.03 22.50 -15.82
C GLN A 142 -5.87 21.53 -17.00
N ALA A 143 -5.79 20.22 -16.75
CA ALA A 143 -5.69 19.21 -17.79
C ALA A 143 -6.98 19.10 -18.64
N GLY A 144 -8.12 19.47 -18.07
CA GLY A 144 -9.44 19.43 -18.72
C GLY A 144 -10.16 18.08 -18.59
N LEU A 145 -9.67 17.17 -17.75
CA LEU A 145 -10.29 15.88 -17.48
C LEU A 145 -11.48 16.01 -16.51
N ARG A 146 -12.29 14.95 -16.44
CA ARG A 146 -13.34 14.77 -15.43
C ARG A 146 -12.83 13.87 -14.31
N ALA A 147 -13.18 14.16 -13.07
CA ALA A 147 -12.76 13.30 -11.96
C ALA A 147 -13.75 13.26 -10.80
N ILE A 148 -13.82 12.09 -10.17
CA ILE A 148 -14.32 11.92 -8.80
C ILE A 148 -13.09 11.88 -7.90
N LEU A 149 -13.02 12.76 -6.92
CA LEU A 149 -11.81 13.00 -6.14
C LEU A 149 -12.12 12.82 -4.66
N GLY A 150 -11.53 11.82 -4.02
CA GLY A 150 -11.84 11.41 -2.66
C GLY A 150 -10.73 11.72 -1.67
N GLU A 151 -10.99 12.65 -0.75
CA GLU A 151 -10.00 13.01 0.26
C GLU A 151 -9.76 11.84 1.23
N THR A 152 -8.51 11.39 1.31
CA THR A 152 -8.12 10.23 2.11
C THR A 152 -8.19 10.53 3.60
N ILE A 153 -8.87 9.66 4.36
CA ILE A 153 -8.97 9.75 5.82
C ILE A 153 -8.48 8.44 6.44
N LEU A 154 -7.57 8.53 7.42
CA LEU A 154 -7.01 7.39 8.13
C LEU A 154 -6.58 7.76 9.56
N LYS A 155 -6.31 6.77 10.41
CA LYS A 155 -6.02 6.95 11.85
C LYS A 155 -4.62 7.48 12.19
N PHE A 156 -3.72 7.54 11.21
CA PHE A 156 -2.35 8.01 11.38
C PHE A 156 -2.17 9.41 10.77
N PRO A 157 -1.07 10.13 11.05
CA PRO A 157 -0.78 11.36 10.32
C PRO A 157 -0.60 11.09 8.81
N SER A 158 -1.21 11.92 7.97
CA SER A 158 -1.07 11.95 6.51
C SER A 158 -0.22 13.16 6.07
N PRO A 159 0.22 13.24 4.80
CA PRO A 159 0.99 14.38 4.29
C PRO A 159 0.31 15.76 4.43
N ASP A 160 -1.02 15.80 4.43
CA ASP A 160 -1.86 17.01 4.49
C ASP A 160 -2.58 17.24 5.82
N ALA A 161 -2.54 16.28 6.74
CA ALA A 161 -3.21 16.35 8.03
C ALA A 161 -2.45 15.60 9.12
N THR A 162 -2.34 16.19 10.31
CA THR A 162 -1.64 15.55 11.44
C THR A 162 -2.51 14.56 12.21
N SER A 163 -3.83 14.61 12.00
CA SER A 163 -4.84 13.76 12.64
C SER A 163 -6.07 13.59 11.75
N TYR A 164 -6.88 12.57 12.03
CA TYR A 164 -8.05 12.25 11.21
C TYR A 164 -9.14 13.35 11.23
N ASP A 165 -9.26 14.12 12.32
CA ASP A 165 -10.19 15.24 12.43
C ASP A 165 -9.75 16.43 11.57
N GLU A 166 -8.44 16.65 11.41
CA GLU A 166 -7.90 17.59 10.42
C GLU A 166 -8.20 17.13 8.99
N SER A 167 -8.05 15.84 8.67
CA SER A 167 -8.43 15.27 7.37
C SER A 167 -9.93 15.44 7.08
N LEU A 168 -10.81 15.16 8.05
CA LEU A 168 -12.26 15.37 7.92
C LEU A 168 -12.60 16.85 7.69
N ALA A 169 -11.94 17.75 8.41
CA ALA A 169 -12.12 19.18 8.23
C ALA A 169 -11.60 19.66 6.86
N PHE A 170 -10.52 19.07 6.36
CA PHE A 170 -10.01 19.31 5.02
C PHE A 170 -11.01 18.82 3.96
N CYS A 171 -11.44 17.56 4.06
CA CYS A 171 -12.43 16.95 3.17
C CYS A 171 -13.70 17.80 3.06
N ARG A 172 -14.21 18.30 4.20
CA ARG A 172 -15.36 19.23 4.21
C ARG A 172 -15.09 20.50 3.40
N ARG A 173 -13.96 21.18 3.62
CA ARG A 173 -13.60 22.40 2.88
C ARG A 173 -13.46 22.12 1.39
N PHE A 174 -12.83 20.99 1.04
CA PHE A 174 -12.69 20.54 -0.34
C PHE A 174 -14.05 20.32 -1.01
N ILE A 175 -14.97 19.61 -0.34
CA ILE A 175 -16.34 19.43 -0.83
C ILE A 175 -17.04 20.79 -1.01
N GLU A 176 -16.98 21.67 -0.01
CA GLU A 176 -17.60 23.00 -0.09
C GLU A 176 -17.06 23.85 -1.24
N GLN A 177 -15.77 23.75 -1.54
CA GLN A 177 -15.10 24.48 -2.62
C GLN A 177 -15.49 23.97 -4.02
N TRP A 178 -15.51 22.66 -4.21
CA TRP A 178 -15.63 22.04 -5.54
C TRP A 178 -17.04 21.54 -5.87
N ARG A 179 -17.96 21.49 -4.91
CA ARG A 179 -19.34 21.09 -5.15
C ARG A 179 -19.99 21.96 -6.22
N GLY A 180 -20.56 21.31 -7.23
CA GLY A 180 -21.22 21.98 -8.36
C GLY A 180 -20.30 22.31 -9.54
N HIS A 181 -19.00 22.01 -9.44
CA HIS A 181 -18.09 22.10 -10.58
C HIS A 181 -18.54 21.12 -11.70
N PRO A 182 -18.48 21.50 -12.99
CA PRO A 182 -19.01 20.67 -14.09
C PRO A 182 -18.24 19.37 -14.34
N ARG A 183 -16.99 19.28 -13.88
CA ARG A 183 -16.09 18.13 -14.11
C ARG A 183 -15.48 17.51 -12.86
N ILE A 184 -15.50 18.21 -11.72
CA ILE A 184 -14.86 17.73 -10.49
C ILE A 184 -15.99 17.38 -9.51
N ILE A 185 -16.01 16.13 -9.07
CA ILE A 185 -16.98 15.60 -8.13
C ILE A 185 -16.22 15.27 -6.85
N PRO A 186 -16.34 16.06 -5.78
CA PRO A 186 -15.68 15.74 -4.53
C PRO A 186 -16.34 14.52 -3.87
N ALA A 187 -15.54 13.73 -3.16
CA ALA A 187 -15.93 12.52 -2.44
C ALA A 187 -15.19 12.43 -1.10
N VAL A 188 -15.68 11.54 -0.23
CA VAL A 188 -15.01 11.20 1.04
C VAL A 188 -14.32 9.84 0.88
N ALA A 189 -13.05 9.71 1.27
CA ALA A 189 -12.31 8.46 1.06
C ALA A 189 -11.67 7.90 2.34
N PRO A 190 -12.45 7.32 3.29
CA PRO A 190 -11.85 6.54 4.37
C PRO A 190 -11.05 5.37 3.77
N HIS A 191 -9.75 5.30 4.07
CA HIS A 191 -8.80 4.50 3.30
C HIS A 191 -9.15 3.01 3.19
N ALA A 192 -9.18 2.31 4.32
CA ALA A 192 -9.45 0.86 4.40
C ALA A 192 -9.79 0.43 5.85
N PRO A 193 -10.42 -0.75 6.06
CA PRO A 193 -10.80 -1.29 7.38
C PRO A 193 -9.68 -1.36 8.41
N TYR A 194 -8.47 -1.73 8.01
CA TYR A 194 -7.32 -1.86 8.93
C TYR A 194 -6.70 -0.50 9.31
N THR A 195 -7.06 0.58 8.61
CA THR A 195 -6.55 1.95 8.82
C THR A 195 -7.57 2.93 9.41
N CYS A 196 -8.84 2.53 9.55
CA CYS A 196 -9.92 3.38 10.06
C CYS A 196 -10.52 2.79 11.34
N THR A 197 -10.78 3.64 12.34
CA THR A 197 -11.50 3.26 13.56
C THR A 197 -13.01 3.37 13.35
N ASP A 198 -13.80 2.83 14.28
CA ASP A 198 -15.26 2.95 14.30
C ASP A 198 -15.71 4.43 14.18
N GLU A 199 -15.03 5.34 14.87
CA GLU A 199 -15.31 6.78 14.82
C GLU A 199 -15.06 7.37 13.43
N ILE A 200 -13.92 7.02 12.79
CA ILE A 200 -13.61 7.47 11.42
C ILE A 200 -14.70 7.00 10.45
N TRP A 201 -15.15 5.74 10.56
CA TRP A 201 -16.21 5.22 9.71
C TRP A 201 -17.51 6.00 9.88
N HIS A 202 -17.93 6.25 11.12
CA HIS A 202 -19.15 7.00 11.40
C HIS A 202 -19.08 8.45 10.91
N GLU A 203 -17.99 9.16 11.18
CA GLU A 203 -17.84 10.56 10.80
C GLU A 203 -17.68 10.75 9.29
N ALA A 204 -16.88 9.92 8.62
CA ALA A 204 -16.74 9.95 7.17
C ALA A 204 -18.07 9.65 6.46
N THR A 205 -18.83 8.67 6.95
CA THR A 205 -20.15 8.34 6.42
C THR A 205 -21.13 9.49 6.64
N ALA A 206 -21.14 10.10 7.83
CA ALA A 206 -21.99 11.25 8.13
C ALA A 206 -21.69 12.44 7.20
N LEU A 207 -20.40 12.71 6.93
CA LEU A 207 -19.98 13.75 6.00
C LEU A 207 -20.44 13.47 4.56
N ALA A 208 -20.29 12.23 4.08
CA ALA A 208 -20.75 11.83 2.76
C ALA A 208 -22.27 12.01 2.60
N LEU A 209 -23.04 11.64 3.63
CA LEU A 209 -24.49 11.80 3.67
C LEU A 209 -24.93 13.28 3.75
N GLU A 210 -24.23 14.10 4.53
CA GLU A 210 -24.53 15.54 4.69
C GLU A 210 -24.46 16.28 3.35
N PHE A 211 -23.42 16.00 2.57
CA PHE A 211 -23.20 16.67 1.29
C PHE A 211 -23.79 15.94 0.08
N ASP A 212 -24.32 14.72 0.28
CA ASP A 212 -24.73 13.80 -0.77
C ASP A 212 -23.62 13.63 -1.82
N VAL A 213 -22.46 13.14 -1.37
CA VAL A 213 -21.28 12.84 -2.20
C VAL A 213 -20.92 11.35 -2.12
N PRO A 214 -20.18 10.80 -3.10
CA PRO A 214 -19.70 9.42 -3.02
C PRO A 214 -18.78 9.18 -1.83
N LEU A 215 -18.72 7.92 -1.39
CA LEU A 215 -17.73 7.43 -0.43
C LEU A 215 -16.86 6.37 -1.11
N LEU A 216 -15.56 6.59 -1.14
CA LEU A 216 -14.58 5.69 -1.78
C LEU A 216 -13.81 4.92 -0.71
N THR A 217 -13.52 3.64 -0.92
CA THR A 217 -12.70 2.88 0.03
C THR A 217 -12.10 1.61 -0.59
N HIS A 218 -10.96 1.14 -0.07
CA HIS A 218 -10.45 -0.19 -0.36
C HIS A 218 -11.11 -1.22 0.56
N LEU A 219 -11.55 -2.35 -0.01
CA LEU A 219 -12.29 -3.34 0.77
C LEU A 219 -11.98 -4.77 0.35
N SER A 220 -11.59 -5.62 1.33
CA SER A 220 -11.31 -7.05 1.12
C SER A 220 -10.31 -7.30 -0.01
N GLU A 221 -9.23 -6.51 -0.04
CA GLU A 221 -8.19 -6.59 -1.05
C GLU A 221 -7.32 -7.84 -0.85
N THR A 222 -6.95 -8.16 0.39
CA THR A 222 -6.04 -9.28 0.68
C THR A 222 -6.65 -10.31 1.63
N ALA A 223 -6.22 -11.56 1.51
CA ALA A 223 -6.61 -12.61 2.45
C ALA A 223 -6.17 -12.30 3.88
N HIS A 224 -5.05 -11.57 4.03
CA HIS A 224 -4.54 -11.16 5.32
C HIS A 224 -5.47 -10.14 6.00
N GLU A 225 -5.94 -9.13 5.27
CA GLU A 225 -6.95 -8.17 5.75
C GLU A 225 -8.20 -8.89 6.27
N VAL A 226 -8.71 -9.87 5.51
CA VAL A 226 -9.90 -10.63 5.91
C VAL A 226 -9.66 -11.42 7.21
N GLU A 227 -8.49 -12.04 7.35
CA GLU A 227 -8.13 -12.77 8.56
C GLU A 227 -7.97 -11.84 9.77
N GLU A 228 -7.30 -10.69 9.60
CA GLU A 228 -7.16 -9.69 10.67
C GLU A 228 -8.51 -9.12 11.09
N SER A 229 -9.38 -8.83 10.12
CA SER A 229 -10.74 -8.36 10.38
C SER A 229 -11.53 -9.38 11.21
N ARG A 230 -11.46 -10.67 10.87
CA ARG A 230 -12.12 -11.74 11.64
C ARG A 230 -11.58 -11.85 13.06
N GLN A 231 -10.28 -11.69 13.25
CA GLN A 231 -9.65 -11.74 14.57
C GLN A 231 -10.04 -10.54 15.44
N GLN A 232 -10.09 -9.34 14.86
CA GLN A 232 -10.35 -8.09 15.57
C GLN A 232 -11.85 -7.86 15.81
N PHE A 233 -12.70 -8.24 14.87
CA PHE A 233 -14.11 -7.87 14.84
C PHE A 233 -15.06 -9.07 15.01
N ASN A 234 -14.71 -9.99 15.91
CA ASN A 234 -15.57 -11.12 16.31
C ASN A 234 -16.04 -12.01 15.14
N GLY A 235 -15.14 -12.31 14.19
CA GLY A 235 -15.40 -13.19 13.06
C GLY A 235 -16.05 -12.51 11.86
N LEU A 236 -16.26 -11.19 11.88
CA LEU A 236 -16.78 -10.45 10.73
C LEU A 236 -15.73 -10.35 9.61
N SER A 237 -16.19 -10.44 8.36
CA SER A 237 -15.40 -10.03 7.20
C SER A 237 -15.25 -8.50 7.18
N PRO A 238 -14.31 -7.95 6.39
CA PRO A 238 -14.20 -6.50 6.24
C PRO A 238 -15.50 -5.88 5.72
N VAL A 239 -16.18 -6.52 4.76
CA VAL A 239 -17.49 -6.09 4.22
C VAL A 239 -18.56 -6.06 5.31
N ALA A 240 -18.71 -7.14 6.09
CA ALA A 240 -19.71 -7.19 7.16
C ALA A 240 -19.39 -6.23 8.31
N TYR A 241 -18.11 -5.97 8.59
CA TYR A 241 -17.68 -4.99 9.57
C TYR A 241 -18.07 -3.56 9.15
N VAL A 242 -17.74 -3.13 7.92
CA VAL A 242 -18.10 -1.77 7.47
C VAL A 242 -19.61 -1.60 7.29
N GLU A 243 -20.34 -2.67 6.92
CA GLU A 243 -21.80 -2.67 6.92
C GLU A 243 -22.36 -2.41 8.32
N ARG A 244 -21.83 -3.09 9.34
CA ARG A 244 -22.21 -2.89 10.75
C ARG A 244 -21.92 -1.47 11.24
N MET A 245 -20.87 -0.83 10.72
CA MET A 245 -20.56 0.59 11.00
C MET A 245 -21.49 1.56 10.28
N GLY A 246 -22.38 1.07 9.41
CA GLY A 246 -23.36 1.86 8.69
C GLY A 246 -22.82 2.54 7.43
N VAL A 247 -21.62 2.18 6.96
CA VAL A 247 -20.94 2.83 5.82
C VAL A 247 -21.77 2.74 4.55
N PHE A 248 -22.47 1.62 4.34
CA PHE A 248 -23.30 1.40 3.15
C PHE A 248 -24.62 2.20 3.13
N GLN A 249 -24.85 3.09 4.10
CA GLN A 249 -25.89 4.12 3.99
C GLN A 249 -25.51 5.19 2.95
N ALA A 250 -24.21 5.42 2.73
CA ALA A 250 -23.70 6.31 1.69
C ALA A 250 -23.62 5.60 0.32
N ARG A 251 -23.37 6.36 -0.75
CA ARG A 251 -23.11 5.81 -2.09
C ARG A 251 -21.66 5.33 -2.17
N VAL A 252 -21.46 4.05 -1.88
CA VAL A 252 -20.12 3.47 -1.73
C VAL A 252 -19.59 2.90 -3.05
N VAL A 253 -18.34 3.26 -3.36
CA VAL A 253 -17.52 2.65 -4.41
C VAL A 253 -16.35 1.93 -3.74
N ALA A 254 -16.38 0.60 -3.76
CA ALA A 254 -15.39 -0.25 -3.11
C ALA A 254 -14.36 -0.77 -4.13
N ALA A 255 -13.09 -0.44 -3.92
CA ALA A 255 -11.99 -0.95 -4.73
C ALA A 255 -11.60 -2.39 -4.34
N HIS A 256 -11.08 -3.12 -5.33
CA HIS A 256 -10.55 -4.49 -5.24
C HIS A 256 -11.60 -5.58 -5.03
N CYS A 257 -12.15 -5.72 -3.81
CA CYS A 257 -13.09 -6.79 -3.43
C CYS A 257 -12.63 -8.19 -3.89
N VAL A 258 -11.36 -8.52 -3.65
CA VAL A 258 -10.74 -9.77 -4.11
C VAL A 258 -11.20 -10.95 -3.26
N HIS A 259 -11.24 -10.78 -1.95
CA HIS A 259 -11.55 -11.83 -0.97
C HIS A 259 -12.94 -11.64 -0.37
N VAL A 260 -13.96 -11.74 -1.21
CA VAL A 260 -15.36 -11.67 -0.80
C VAL A 260 -16.01 -13.05 -0.83
N THR A 261 -16.83 -13.35 0.18
CA THR A 261 -17.67 -14.55 0.25
C THR A 261 -19.03 -14.32 -0.41
N GLU A 262 -19.85 -15.35 -0.59
CA GLU A 262 -21.23 -15.18 -1.09
C GLU A 262 -22.10 -14.30 -0.18
N ASP A 263 -21.87 -14.36 1.14
CA ASP A 263 -22.57 -13.49 2.09
C ASP A 263 -22.13 -12.03 1.93
N ASP A 264 -20.83 -11.79 1.72
CA ASP A 264 -20.30 -10.45 1.43
C ASP A 264 -20.88 -9.90 0.12
N ILE A 265 -20.93 -10.72 -0.94
CA ILE A 265 -21.54 -10.34 -2.23
C ILE A 265 -23.02 -10.00 -2.03
N ALA A 266 -23.75 -10.75 -1.20
CA ALA A 266 -25.14 -10.45 -0.89
C ALA A 266 -25.31 -9.11 -0.15
N LEU A 267 -24.42 -8.80 0.80
CA LEU A 267 -24.41 -7.51 1.50
C LEU A 267 -24.12 -6.35 0.53
N LEU A 268 -23.10 -6.47 -0.31
CA LEU A 268 -22.75 -5.46 -1.32
C LEU A 268 -23.91 -5.22 -2.28
N THR A 269 -24.54 -6.30 -2.77
CA THR A 269 -25.70 -6.23 -3.68
C THR A 269 -26.89 -5.55 -3.01
N THR A 270 -27.25 -5.98 -1.80
CA THR A 270 -28.45 -5.49 -1.09
C THR A 270 -28.34 -4.00 -0.77
N ASN A 271 -27.13 -3.52 -0.49
CA ASN A 271 -26.87 -2.11 -0.20
C ASN A 271 -26.51 -1.28 -1.45
N GLY A 272 -26.50 -1.87 -2.65
CA GLY A 272 -26.20 -1.15 -3.89
C GLY A 272 -24.76 -0.61 -3.96
N VAL A 273 -23.81 -1.30 -3.33
CA VAL A 273 -22.38 -0.95 -3.38
C VAL A 273 -21.82 -1.27 -4.76
N SER A 274 -21.09 -0.32 -5.35
CA SER A 274 -20.34 -0.52 -6.60
C SER A 274 -18.97 -1.10 -6.31
N VAL A 275 -18.46 -1.97 -7.20
CA VAL A 275 -17.15 -2.62 -7.04
C VAL A 275 -16.21 -2.30 -8.19
N ILE A 276 -14.98 -1.88 -7.90
CA ILE A 276 -13.97 -1.60 -8.90
C ILE A 276 -12.91 -2.70 -8.95
N HIS A 277 -12.79 -3.34 -10.12
CA HIS A 277 -11.81 -4.39 -10.35
C HIS A 277 -10.48 -3.78 -10.84
N CYS A 278 -9.40 -3.98 -10.07
CA CYS A 278 -8.05 -3.52 -10.41
C CYS A 278 -7.13 -4.71 -10.72
N PRO A 279 -7.28 -5.37 -11.88
CA PRO A 279 -6.63 -6.67 -12.14
C PRO A 279 -5.11 -6.63 -12.07
N THR A 280 -4.44 -5.65 -12.67
CA THR A 280 -2.97 -5.61 -12.66
C THR A 280 -2.42 -5.44 -11.25
N SER A 281 -2.96 -4.47 -10.49
CA SER A 281 -2.56 -4.26 -9.09
C SER A 281 -2.78 -5.51 -8.24
N ASN A 282 -3.97 -6.11 -8.34
CA ASN A 282 -4.29 -7.32 -7.57
C ASN A 282 -3.33 -8.49 -7.87
N LEU A 283 -2.84 -8.60 -9.11
CA LEU A 283 -1.86 -9.62 -9.50
C LEU A 283 -0.44 -9.24 -9.05
N LYS A 284 -0.03 -7.98 -9.26
CA LYS A 284 1.33 -7.49 -8.98
C LYS A 284 1.63 -7.52 -7.48
N LEU A 285 0.66 -7.18 -6.64
CA LEU A 285 0.77 -7.25 -5.18
C LEU A 285 0.49 -8.66 -4.62
N ALA A 286 0.17 -9.62 -5.49
CA ALA A 286 -0.29 -10.96 -5.13
C ALA A 286 -1.50 -10.96 -4.18
N SER A 287 -2.35 -9.93 -4.28
CA SER A 287 -3.61 -9.81 -3.54
C SER A 287 -4.55 -10.94 -3.95
N GLY A 288 -4.66 -11.27 -5.24
CA GLY A 288 -5.41 -12.42 -5.76
C GLY A 288 -6.21 -12.10 -7.02
N VAL A 289 -7.27 -12.89 -7.28
CA VAL A 289 -8.18 -12.66 -8.42
C VAL A 289 -9.60 -12.50 -7.91
N ALA A 290 -10.18 -11.31 -8.12
CA ALA A 290 -11.53 -11.01 -7.67
C ALA A 290 -12.59 -11.89 -8.38
N PRO A 291 -13.65 -12.34 -7.69
CA PRO A 291 -14.71 -13.18 -8.27
C PRO A 291 -15.70 -12.35 -9.09
N VAL A 292 -15.21 -11.67 -10.13
CA VAL A 292 -15.98 -10.68 -10.91
C VAL A 292 -17.24 -11.26 -11.55
N ILE A 293 -17.22 -12.51 -11.99
CA ILE A 293 -18.40 -13.17 -12.58
C ILE A 293 -19.49 -13.39 -11.52
N SER A 294 -19.12 -13.83 -10.31
CA SER A 294 -20.06 -14.02 -9.22
C SER A 294 -20.71 -12.69 -8.83
N MET A 295 -19.90 -11.65 -8.63
CA MET A 295 -20.39 -10.30 -8.31
C MET A 295 -21.33 -9.75 -9.38
N ARG A 296 -20.95 -9.83 -10.66
CA ARG A 296 -21.81 -9.38 -11.77
C ARG A 296 -23.11 -10.17 -11.87
N SER A 297 -23.06 -11.48 -11.67
CA SER A 297 -24.26 -12.34 -11.74
C SER A 297 -25.32 -11.99 -10.68
N ARG A 298 -24.88 -11.35 -9.58
CA ARG A 298 -25.76 -10.86 -8.50
C ARG A 298 -26.26 -9.44 -8.73
N GLY A 299 -25.80 -8.76 -9.78
CA GLY A 299 -26.26 -7.42 -10.15
C GLY A 299 -25.44 -6.28 -9.54
N ILE A 300 -24.25 -6.56 -8.99
CA ILE A 300 -23.32 -5.51 -8.54
C ILE A 300 -22.87 -4.68 -9.73
N HIS A 301 -23.00 -3.36 -9.65
CA HIS A 301 -22.42 -2.44 -10.62
C HIS A 301 -20.90 -2.46 -10.50
N MET A 302 -20.22 -2.61 -11.62
CA MET A 302 -18.77 -2.77 -11.63
C MET A 302 -18.08 -1.86 -12.64
N GLY A 303 -16.90 -1.37 -12.25
CA GLY A 303 -15.94 -0.71 -13.12
C GLY A 303 -14.60 -1.43 -13.12
N VAL A 304 -13.67 -0.96 -13.95
CA VAL A 304 -12.26 -1.35 -13.94
C VAL A 304 -11.42 -0.13 -13.60
N GLY A 305 -10.36 -0.31 -12.82
CA GLY A 305 -9.43 0.74 -12.44
C GLY A 305 -7.98 0.26 -12.55
N THR A 306 -7.05 1.20 -12.67
CA THR A 306 -5.62 0.90 -12.78
C THR A 306 -4.95 0.75 -11.41
N ASP A 307 -5.53 1.34 -10.36
CA ASP A 307 -4.82 1.67 -9.12
C ASP A 307 -3.64 2.65 -9.41
N GLY A 308 -2.82 2.96 -8.40
CA GLY A 308 -1.66 3.83 -8.52
C GLY A 308 -0.51 3.24 -9.36
N CYS A 309 0.28 4.11 -10.00
CA CYS A 309 1.42 3.69 -10.83
C CYS A 309 2.56 2.98 -10.07
N ALA A 310 2.49 2.89 -8.74
CA ALA A 310 3.48 2.17 -7.95
C ALA A 310 3.11 0.67 -7.79
N SER A 311 1.86 0.29 -8.06
CA SER A 311 1.34 -1.09 -8.00
C SER A 311 0.79 -1.60 -9.33
N ASN A 312 0.92 -0.85 -10.43
CA ASN A 312 0.48 -1.26 -11.77
C ASN A 312 1.61 -1.66 -12.76
N ASN A 313 2.31 -0.78 -13.46
CA ASN A 313 2.79 0.55 -13.09
C ASN A 313 2.51 1.64 -14.17
N ASP A 314 1.39 1.58 -14.87
CA ASP A 314 0.95 2.61 -15.81
C ASP A 314 -0.53 3.02 -15.65
N GLN A 315 -1.03 3.87 -16.57
CA GLN A 315 -2.44 4.28 -16.63
C GLN A 315 -3.07 3.85 -17.97
N ASP A 316 -2.80 2.61 -18.42
CA ASP A 316 -3.34 2.02 -19.65
C ASP A 316 -4.60 1.18 -19.39
N MET A 317 -5.77 1.78 -19.64
CA MET A 317 -7.04 1.07 -19.52
C MET A 317 -7.24 -0.06 -20.55
N PHE A 318 -6.53 -0.08 -21.69
CA PHE A 318 -6.64 -1.21 -22.63
C PHE A 318 -6.02 -2.47 -22.04
N GLU A 319 -4.93 -2.35 -21.28
CA GLU A 319 -4.34 -3.48 -20.55
C GLU A 319 -5.27 -3.97 -19.43
N GLU A 320 -5.83 -3.04 -18.64
CA GLU A 320 -6.78 -3.39 -17.58
C GLU A 320 -8.05 -4.06 -18.12
N ILE A 321 -8.64 -3.54 -19.20
CA ILE A 321 -9.82 -4.14 -19.84
C ILE A 321 -9.49 -5.55 -20.37
N ARG A 322 -8.30 -5.72 -20.97
CA ARG A 322 -7.85 -7.01 -21.48
C ARG A 322 -7.69 -8.03 -20.37
N LEU A 323 -7.06 -7.64 -19.26
CA LEU A 323 -6.90 -8.52 -18.09
C LEU A 323 -8.23 -8.83 -17.43
N ALA A 324 -9.11 -7.84 -17.26
CA ALA A 324 -10.47 -8.05 -16.76
C ALA A 324 -11.22 -9.08 -17.62
N ALA A 325 -11.05 -9.05 -18.95
CA ALA A 325 -11.64 -10.04 -19.86
C ALA A 325 -11.00 -11.42 -19.74
N LEU A 326 -9.67 -11.53 -19.64
CA LEU A 326 -8.96 -12.80 -19.73
C LEU A 326 -8.89 -13.55 -18.41
N LEU A 327 -8.79 -12.86 -17.28
CA LEU A 327 -8.63 -13.49 -15.97
C LEU A 327 -9.78 -14.43 -15.60
N PRO A 328 -11.06 -14.04 -15.73
CA PRO A 328 -12.18 -14.92 -15.41
C PRO A 328 -12.21 -16.18 -16.28
N LYS A 329 -11.79 -16.07 -17.55
CA LYS A 329 -11.71 -17.22 -18.46
C LYS A 329 -10.70 -18.24 -17.97
N GLY A 330 -9.53 -17.76 -17.54
CA GLY A 330 -8.46 -18.61 -16.99
C GLY A 330 -8.83 -19.23 -15.65
N THR A 331 -9.41 -18.45 -14.73
CA THR A 331 -9.74 -18.93 -13.38
C THR A 331 -10.96 -19.85 -13.35
N GLN A 332 -11.93 -19.67 -14.24
CA GLN A 332 -13.13 -20.52 -14.33
C GLN A 332 -12.99 -21.66 -15.34
N LEU A 333 -11.89 -21.69 -16.12
CA LEU A 333 -11.71 -22.60 -17.26
C LEU A 333 -12.87 -22.54 -18.26
N ASP A 334 -13.46 -21.35 -18.42
CA ASP A 334 -14.58 -21.08 -19.32
C ASP A 334 -14.20 -19.96 -20.30
N PRO A 335 -13.97 -20.26 -21.59
CA PRO A 335 -13.61 -19.25 -22.58
C PRO A 335 -14.73 -18.22 -22.85
N THR A 336 -15.95 -18.47 -22.38
CA THR A 336 -17.10 -17.58 -22.54
C THR A 336 -17.28 -16.60 -21.39
N ALA A 337 -16.56 -16.78 -20.27
CA ALA A 337 -16.61 -15.89 -19.12
C ALA A 337 -16.16 -14.47 -19.50
N LEU A 338 -16.98 -13.46 -19.17
CA LEU A 338 -16.79 -12.04 -19.50
C LEU A 338 -16.38 -11.77 -20.97
N PRO A 339 -17.32 -11.85 -21.92
CA PRO A 339 -17.07 -11.54 -23.33
C PRO A 339 -16.54 -10.11 -23.53
N ALA A 340 -15.83 -9.88 -24.65
CA ALA A 340 -15.18 -8.60 -24.95
C ALA A 340 -16.12 -7.38 -24.83
N ARG A 341 -17.34 -7.48 -25.36
CA ARG A 341 -18.34 -6.39 -25.26
C ARG A 341 -18.64 -6.01 -23.80
N GLU A 342 -18.75 -7.00 -22.92
CA GLU A 342 -19.03 -6.78 -21.49
C GLU A 342 -17.81 -6.31 -20.72
N ALA A 343 -16.60 -6.71 -21.11
CA ALA A 343 -15.35 -6.21 -20.56
C ALA A 343 -15.14 -4.74 -20.93
N PHE A 344 -15.36 -4.36 -22.20
CA PHE A 344 -15.28 -2.97 -22.64
C PHE A 344 -16.33 -2.09 -21.96
N ALA A 345 -17.50 -2.64 -21.65
CA ALA A 345 -18.53 -1.95 -20.87
C ALA A 345 -18.06 -1.57 -19.46
N LEU A 346 -17.19 -2.39 -18.83
CA LEU A 346 -16.61 -2.08 -17.51
C LEU A 346 -15.66 -0.87 -17.50
N ALA A 347 -15.26 -0.37 -18.66
CA ALA A 347 -14.45 0.85 -18.78
C ALA A 347 -15.21 2.02 -19.42
N THR A 348 -16.52 1.86 -19.63
CA THR A 348 -17.38 2.87 -20.26
C THR A 348 -18.72 2.94 -19.54
N ILE A 349 -19.80 2.35 -20.08
CA ILE A 349 -21.15 2.55 -19.55
C ILE A 349 -21.38 1.87 -18.18
N GLU A 350 -20.77 0.72 -17.90
CA GLU A 350 -20.88 0.09 -16.57
C GLU A 350 -20.02 0.80 -15.53
N ALA A 351 -18.83 1.29 -15.90
CA ALA A 351 -18.04 2.18 -15.05
C ALA A 351 -18.82 3.45 -14.70
N ALA A 352 -19.47 4.07 -15.68
CA ALA A 352 -20.31 5.23 -15.44
C ALA A 352 -21.47 4.91 -14.48
N ARG A 353 -22.07 3.72 -14.55
CA ARG A 353 -23.11 3.30 -13.58
C ARG A 353 -22.54 3.06 -12.19
N ALA A 354 -21.37 2.42 -12.11
CA ALA A 354 -20.67 2.17 -10.86
C ALA A 354 -20.35 3.48 -10.13
N LEU A 355 -20.02 4.54 -10.88
CA LEU A 355 -19.75 5.88 -10.36
C LEU A 355 -20.98 6.80 -10.31
N HIS A 356 -22.18 6.29 -10.65
CA HIS A 356 -23.44 7.05 -10.71
C HIS A 356 -23.45 8.25 -11.70
N MET A 357 -22.66 8.16 -12.77
CA MET A 357 -22.50 9.15 -13.83
C MET A 357 -23.09 8.71 -15.17
N ASP A 358 -23.80 7.58 -15.23
CA ASP A 358 -24.34 7.02 -16.47
C ASP A 358 -25.39 7.91 -17.15
N HIS A 359 -25.97 8.87 -16.44
CA HIS A 359 -26.82 9.89 -17.04
C HIS A 359 -26.03 10.99 -17.79
N LEU A 360 -24.72 11.11 -17.56
CA LEU A 360 -23.85 12.12 -18.17
C LEU A 360 -22.86 11.54 -19.18
N ILE A 361 -22.28 10.36 -18.92
CA ILE A 361 -21.15 9.82 -19.68
C ILE A 361 -21.29 8.30 -19.91
N GLY A 362 -20.23 7.67 -20.44
CA GLY A 362 -20.10 6.21 -20.60
C GLY A 362 -20.73 5.65 -21.88
N SER A 363 -21.51 6.44 -22.62
CA SER A 363 -22.04 6.08 -23.94
C SER A 363 -22.20 7.31 -24.82
N LEU A 364 -22.19 7.11 -26.13
CA LEU A 364 -22.45 8.14 -27.14
C LEU A 364 -23.95 8.20 -27.42
N GLU A 365 -24.66 8.99 -26.62
CA GLU A 365 -26.11 9.19 -26.72
C GLU A 365 -26.45 10.69 -26.72
N PRO A 366 -27.47 11.14 -27.48
CA PRO A 366 -27.93 12.52 -27.42
C PRO A 366 -28.31 12.92 -25.98
N GLY A 367 -27.81 14.07 -25.52
CA GLY A 367 -28.01 14.59 -24.17
C GLY A 367 -26.90 14.23 -23.17
N LYS A 368 -25.99 13.31 -23.51
CA LYS A 368 -24.78 13.04 -22.72
C LYS A 368 -23.64 13.98 -23.09
N ARG A 369 -22.64 14.11 -22.21
CA ARG A 369 -21.42 14.88 -22.44
C ARG A 369 -20.61 14.27 -23.57
N ALA A 370 -19.98 15.12 -24.38
CA ALA A 370 -19.09 14.69 -25.45
C ALA A 370 -17.70 14.33 -24.91
N ASP A 371 -17.67 13.28 -24.07
CA ASP A 371 -16.47 12.63 -23.55
C ASP A 371 -16.15 11.44 -24.48
N ILE A 372 -15.17 11.62 -25.37
CA ILE A 372 -14.96 10.77 -26.56
C ILE A 372 -13.47 10.48 -26.74
N ALA A 373 -13.14 9.24 -27.14
CA ALA A 373 -11.81 8.88 -27.63
C ALA A 373 -11.88 8.35 -29.07
N VAL A 374 -10.81 8.59 -29.84
CA VAL A 374 -10.67 8.13 -31.23
C VAL A 374 -9.45 7.23 -31.36
N ILE A 375 -9.65 6.04 -31.89
CA ILE A 375 -8.65 4.97 -31.99
C ILE A 375 -8.32 4.72 -33.45
N SER A 376 -7.05 4.84 -33.84
CA SER A 376 -6.56 4.49 -35.18
C SER A 376 -6.60 2.98 -35.40
N LEU A 377 -6.91 2.57 -36.63
CA LEU A 377 -6.93 1.17 -37.05
C LEU A 377 -5.82 0.84 -38.05
N ASP A 378 -4.77 1.66 -38.12
CA ASP A 378 -3.73 1.54 -39.14
C ASP A 378 -2.51 0.72 -38.68
N ALA A 379 -2.39 0.45 -37.38
CA ALA A 379 -1.26 -0.28 -36.82
C ALA A 379 -1.26 -1.76 -37.24
N PRO A 380 -0.09 -2.44 -37.33
CA PRO A 380 -0.03 -3.84 -37.74
C PRO A 380 -0.86 -4.80 -36.89
N HIS A 381 -1.01 -4.54 -35.58
CA HIS A 381 -1.85 -5.36 -34.68
C HIS A 381 -3.36 -5.13 -34.89
N ALA A 382 -3.75 -4.09 -35.64
CA ALA A 382 -5.13 -3.76 -35.95
C ALA A 382 -5.66 -4.46 -37.23
N VAL A 383 -4.82 -5.17 -37.97
CA VAL A 383 -5.11 -5.73 -39.31
C VAL A 383 -4.89 -7.26 -39.31
N PRO A 384 -5.78 -8.07 -39.93
CA PRO A 384 -6.96 -7.71 -40.72
C PRO A 384 -8.18 -7.28 -39.88
N ARG A 385 -9.10 -6.56 -40.52
CA ARG A 385 -10.39 -6.16 -39.93
C ARG A 385 -11.50 -7.07 -40.44
N PHE A 386 -12.24 -7.66 -39.51
CA PHE A 386 -13.44 -8.44 -39.81
C PHE A 386 -14.69 -7.60 -39.53
N ASN A 387 -15.68 -7.68 -40.42
CA ASN A 387 -16.98 -7.02 -40.26
C ASN A 387 -18.11 -8.06 -40.45
N LEU A 388 -18.01 -9.18 -39.74
CA LEU A 388 -19.03 -10.23 -39.77
C LEU A 388 -20.12 -10.00 -38.73
N SER A 389 -19.76 -9.36 -37.61
CA SER A 389 -20.66 -8.94 -36.54
C SER A 389 -20.00 -7.87 -35.67
N ASP A 390 -20.80 -7.15 -34.88
CA ASP A 390 -20.29 -6.15 -33.92
C ASP A 390 -19.31 -6.76 -32.90
N ALA A 391 -19.41 -8.07 -32.63
CA ALA A 391 -18.48 -8.77 -31.75
C ALA A 391 -17.02 -8.68 -32.22
N ASN A 392 -16.78 -8.53 -33.54
CA ASN A 392 -15.43 -8.34 -34.07
C ASN A 392 -14.80 -7.01 -33.64
N ILE A 393 -15.61 -5.96 -33.51
CA ILE A 393 -15.16 -4.62 -33.09
C ILE A 393 -14.79 -4.64 -31.61
N TYR A 394 -15.63 -5.24 -30.76
CA TYR A 394 -15.30 -5.39 -29.35
C TYR A 394 -14.09 -6.30 -29.13
N ALA A 395 -13.95 -7.38 -29.90
CA ALA A 395 -12.77 -8.23 -29.85
C ALA A 395 -11.49 -7.45 -30.20
N HIS A 396 -11.54 -6.55 -31.18
CA HIS A 396 -10.44 -5.65 -31.50
C HIS A 396 -10.11 -4.73 -30.32
N LEU A 397 -11.12 -4.01 -29.81
CA LEU A 397 -10.96 -3.05 -28.69
C LEU A 397 -10.36 -3.70 -27.43
N VAL A 398 -10.69 -4.96 -27.15
CA VAL A 398 -10.32 -5.62 -25.88
C VAL A 398 -9.06 -6.48 -26.02
N TYR A 399 -8.86 -7.15 -27.15
CA TYR A 399 -7.79 -8.15 -27.27
C TYR A 399 -6.60 -7.70 -28.12
N ALA A 400 -6.72 -6.61 -28.88
CA ALA A 400 -5.68 -6.17 -29.82
C ALA A 400 -5.31 -4.68 -29.71
N ALA A 401 -6.28 -3.80 -29.43
CA ALA A 401 -6.05 -2.37 -29.30
C ALA A 401 -5.08 -2.03 -28.14
N LYS A 402 -4.40 -0.90 -28.27
CA LYS A 402 -3.41 -0.39 -27.33
C LYS A 402 -3.67 1.09 -27.03
N ALA A 403 -3.21 1.60 -25.88
CA ALA A 403 -3.25 3.04 -25.62
C ALA A 403 -2.59 3.87 -26.73
N SER A 404 -1.50 3.38 -27.33
CA SER A 404 -0.81 4.06 -28.43
C SER A 404 -1.64 4.25 -29.69
N ASP A 405 -2.77 3.55 -29.83
CA ASP A 405 -3.66 3.67 -30.98
C ASP A 405 -4.59 4.90 -30.84
N VAL A 406 -4.70 5.49 -29.64
CA VAL A 406 -5.54 6.66 -29.42
C VAL A 406 -4.90 7.89 -30.08
N VAL A 407 -5.65 8.53 -30.98
CA VAL A 407 -5.20 9.69 -31.74
C VAL A 407 -5.89 10.98 -31.31
N SER A 408 -7.05 10.92 -30.67
CA SER A 408 -7.75 12.10 -30.15
C SER A 408 -8.57 11.77 -28.91
N THR A 409 -8.63 12.72 -27.99
CA THR A 409 -9.39 12.62 -26.73
C THR A 409 -10.10 13.94 -26.46
N TRP A 410 -11.40 13.87 -26.19
CA TRP A 410 -12.28 15.00 -25.95
C TRP A 410 -13.02 14.86 -24.61
N VAL A 411 -13.19 15.96 -23.89
CA VAL A 411 -14.02 16.05 -22.68
C VAL A 411 -14.92 17.27 -22.80
N ASP A 412 -16.22 17.13 -22.49
CA ASP A 412 -17.23 18.17 -22.72
C ASP A 412 -17.19 18.73 -24.17
N GLY A 413 -16.80 17.90 -25.15
CA GLY A 413 -16.65 18.27 -26.55
C GLY A 413 -15.41 19.11 -26.87
N ARG A 414 -14.55 19.41 -25.89
CA ARG A 414 -13.30 20.17 -26.06
C ARG A 414 -12.11 19.22 -26.28
N PRO A 415 -11.22 19.51 -27.23
CA PRO A 415 -10.07 18.64 -27.52
C PRO A 415 -9.00 18.80 -26.44
N LEU A 416 -8.64 17.69 -25.79
CA LEU A 416 -7.49 17.59 -24.89
C LEU A 416 -6.26 17.05 -25.63
N MET A 417 -6.49 16.17 -26.62
CA MET A 417 -5.48 15.68 -27.55
C MET A 417 -6.05 15.59 -28.96
N ARG A 418 -5.23 15.92 -29.97
CA ARG A 418 -5.52 15.71 -31.39
C ARG A 418 -4.27 15.24 -32.13
N ASP A 419 -4.43 14.30 -33.04
CA ASP A 419 -3.35 13.69 -33.82
C ASP A 419 -2.14 13.27 -32.94
N GLY A 420 -2.43 12.75 -31.75
CA GLY A 420 -1.44 12.34 -30.75
C GLY A 420 -0.73 13.48 -29.99
N GLN A 421 -1.12 14.73 -30.21
CA GLN A 421 -0.56 15.92 -29.55
C GLN A 421 -1.48 16.45 -28.44
N LEU A 422 -0.95 16.56 -27.22
CA LEU A 422 -1.64 17.17 -26.08
C LEU A 422 -1.83 18.68 -26.30
N LEU A 423 -3.00 19.20 -25.93
CA LEU A 423 -3.39 20.60 -26.15
C LEU A 423 -3.52 21.41 -24.86
N THR A 424 -3.66 20.75 -23.71
CA THR A 424 -3.90 21.38 -22.40
C THR A 424 -2.73 21.25 -21.43
N ILE A 425 -1.73 20.41 -21.72
CA ILE A 425 -0.59 20.12 -20.85
C ILE A 425 0.72 20.40 -21.58
N ASP A 426 1.62 21.16 -20.95
CA ASP A 426 3.02 21.26 -21.38
C ASP A 426 3.78 19.99 -20.96
N LEU A 427 3.81 19.02 -21.86
CA LEU A 427 4.42 17.72 -21.59
C LEU A 427 5.91 17.82 -21.27
N LEU A 428 6.65 18.75 -21.90
CA LEU A 428 8.09 18.88 -21.66
C LEU A 428 8.36 19.40 -20.25
N GLN A 429 7.57 20.38 -19.81
CA GLN A 429 7.65 20.89 -18.44
C GLN A 429 7.31 19.80 -17.42
N VAL A 430 6.20 19.09 -17.62
CA VAL A 430 5.76 18.02 -16.72
C VAL A 430 6.82 16.93 -16.58
N LEU A 431 7.40 16.46 -17.69
CA LEU A 431 8.46 15.44 -17.65
C LEU A 431 9.72 15.94 -16.92
N SER A 432 10.09 17.21 -17.12
CA SER A 432 11.24 17.83 -16.44
C SER A 432 11.03 17.90 -14.92
N GLU A 433 9.87 18.39 -14.48
CA GLU A 433 9.55 18.52 -13.06
C GLU A 433 9.37 17.17 -12.37
N ALA A 434 8.73 16.21 -13.05
CA ALA A 434 8.65 14.83 -12.57
C ALA A 434 10.03 14.22 -12.33
N GLN A 435 10.96 14.39 -13.28
CA GLN A 435 12.32 13.88 -13.13
C GLN A 435 13.09 14.59 -12.01
N ARG A 436 12.86 15.89 -11.81
CA ARG A 436 13.44 16.65 -10.68
C ARG A 436 12.97 16.10 -9.34
N LEU A 437 11.67 15.85 -9.18
CA LEU A 437 11.09 15.26 -7.97
C LEU A 437 11.59 13.83 -7.74
N ALA A 438 11.67 13.01 -8.79
CA ALA A 438 12.26 11.67 -8.69
C ALA A 438 13.73 11.69 -8.23
N ASN A 439 14.52 12.69 -8.64
CA ASN A 439 15.89 12.85 -8.17
C ASN A 439 15.96 13.20 -6.67
N HIS A 440 14.97 13.93 -6.15
CA HIS A 440 14.85 14.20 -4.72
C HIS A 440 14.54 12.92 -3.93
N ILE A 441 13.55 12.13 -4.39
CA ILE A 441 13.21 10.82 -3.80
C ILE A 441 14.43 9.88 -3.81
N ASN A 442 15.17 9.85 -4.92
CA ASN A 442 16.41 9.06 -5.04
C ASN A 442 17.45 9.46 -3.99
N THR A 443 17.56 10.76 -3.68
CA THR A 443 18.51 11.26 -2.68
C THR A 443 18.08 10.80 -1.29
N PHE A 444 16.81 11.01 -0.97
CA PHE A 444 16.21 10.58 0.30
C PHE A 444 16.39 9.06 0.53
N LEU A 445 16.06 8.23 -0.44
CA LEU A 445 16.19 6.78 -0.30
C LEU A 445 17.65 6.32 -0.21
N LYS A 446 18.58 6.93 -0.95
CA LYS A 446 20.01 6.60 -0.82
C LYS A 446 20.56 6.92 0.57
N GLU A 447 20.20 8.09 1.13
CA GLU A 447 20.59 8.46 2.49
C GLU A 447 20.00 7.50 3.53
N ARG A 448 18.74 7.10 3.33
CA ARG A 448 18.06 6.13 4.18
C ARG A 448 18.68 4.73 4.11
N GLU A 449 19.01 4.23 2.91
CA GLU A 449 19.59 2.89 2.71
C GLU A 449 21.06 2.81 3.13
N SER A 450 21.77 3.94 3.18
CA SER A 450 23.19 3.99 3.56
C SER A 450 23.48 3.62 5.02
N SER A 451 22.45 3.58 5.88
CA SER A 451 22.59 3.27 7.30
C SER A 451 21.46 2.38 7.80
N LEU A 452 21.79 1.24 8.41
CA LEU A 452 20.82 0.36 9.05
C LEU A 452 20.07 1.09 10.17
N LEU A 453 20.73 2.02 10.87
CA LEU A 453 20.09 2.86 11.87
C LEU A 453 19.02 3.76 11.24
N ASN A 454 19.29 4.39 10.10
CA ASN A 454 18.30 5.21 9.40
C ASN A 454 17.12 4.36 8.89
N LYS A 455 17.40 3.17 8.33
CA LYS A 455 16.35 2.19 7.93
C LYS A 455 15.50 1.75 9.12
N LEU A 456 16.10 1.60 10.31
CA LEU A 456 15.42 1.21 11.55
C LEU A 456 14.58 2.36 12.12
N LEU A 457 15.10 3.60 12.12
CA LEU A 457 14.41 4.81 12.56
C LEU A 457 13.13 5.07 11.75
N ALA A 458 13.16 4.78 10.45
CA ALA A 458 12.00 4.92 9.58
C ALA A 458 10.82 3.99 9.93
N LEU A 459 11.04 2.88 10.64
CA LEU A 459 9.98 1.95 11.06
C LEU A 459 9.30 2.35 12.39
N GLY A 460 9.78 3.41 13.06
CA GLY A 460 9.20 3.93 14.30
C GLY A 460 9.76 3.36 15.61
N ASP A 461 9.52 4.10 16.70
CA ASP A 461 9.78 3.79 18.12
C ASP A 461 11.18 3.29 18.49
N LEU A 462 12.20 4.09 18.19
CA LEU A 462 13.54 3.89 18.72
C LEU A 462 13.83 4.81 19.89
N GLU A 463 13.95 4.23 21.08
CA GLU A 463 14.60 4.91 22.18
C GLU A 463 16.12 4.87 21.96
N GLN A 464 16.70 6.04 21.66
CA GLN A 464 18.14 6.22 21.75
C GLN A 464 18.54 6.23 23.23
N GLN A 465 19.05 5.11 23.73
CA GLN A 465 19.67 5.05 25.06
C GLN A 465 21.17 4.82 24.91
N GLU A 466 21.97 5.90 25.02
CA GLU A 466 23.43 5.79 25.15
C GLU A 466 23.82 5.22 26.51
N THR A 467 23.75 3.89 26.65
CA THR A 467 24.17 3.18 27.87
C THR A 467 25.47 2.41 27.63
N PHE A 468 26.39 2.51 28.58
CA PHE A 468 27.54 1.61 28.68
C PHE A 468 27.06 0.29 29.29
N GLU A 469 27.17 -0.80 28.54
CA GLU A 469 26.98 -2.16 29.08
C GLU A 469 28.35 -2.79 29.34
N VAL A 470 28.55 -3.24 30.57
CA VAL A 470 29.75 -3.98 30.98
C VAL A 470 29.34 -5.42 31.18
N GLN A 471 29.99 -6.34 30.47
CA GLN A 471 29.64 -7.75 30.53
C GLN A 471 30.86 -8.68 30.40
N VAL A 472 30.75 -9.85 31.00
CA VAL A 472 31.65 -10.99 30.80
C VAL A 472 30.83 -12.25 30.55
N LYS A 473 31.29 -13.09 29.62
CA LYS A 473 30.70 -14.39 29.33
C LYS A 473 31.75 -15.48 29.56
N ALA A 474 31.40 -16.59 30.18
CA ALA A 474 32.29 -17.73 30.40
C ALA A 474 31.58 -19.05 30.10
N ARG A 475 32.26 -19.97 29.43
CA ARG A 475 31.75 -21.31 29.14
C ARG A 475 31.91 -22.20 30.37
N VAL A 476 30.84 -22.86 30.79
CA VAL A 476 30.86 -23.73 31.98
C VAL A 476 30.32 -25.12 31.64
N GLN A 477 30.77 -26.13 32.39
CA GLN A 477 30.29 -27.50 32.22
C GLN A 477 28.93 -27.73 32.89
N ASP A 478 28.71 -27.11 34.06
CA ASP A 478 27.50 -27.30 34.86
C ASP A 478 27.03 -25.98 35.50
N LEU A 479 25.88 -25.48 35.03
CA LEU A 479 25.26 -24.26 35.56
C LEU A 479 24.79 -24.42 37.01
N SER A 480 24.45 -25.63 37.45
CA SER A 480 23.94 -25.89 38.80
C SER A 480 25.00 -25.67 39.88
N VAL A 481 26.28 -25.85 39.53
CA VAL A 481 27.41 -25.56 40.43
C VAL A 481 27.57 -24.06 40.61
N ILE A 482 27.49 -23.29 39.52
CA ILE A 482 27.59 -21.83 39.56
C ILE A 482 26.39 -21.21 40.27
N GLU A 483 25.19 -21.73 40.01
CA GLU A 483 23.96 -21.27 40.66
C GLU A 483 24.02 -21.46 42.18
N ARG A 484 24.44 -22.64 42.65
CA ARG A 484 24.62 -22.90 44.09
C ARG A 484 25.63 -21.95 44.71
N ARG A 485 26.81 -21.80 44.10
CA ARG A 485 27.84 -20.86 44.57
C ARG A 485 27.31 -19.43 44.65
N PHE A 486 26.54 -18.99 43.66
CA PHE A 486 25.94 -17.66 43.65
C PHE A 486 24.93 -17.48 44.79
N LEU A 487 24.04 -18.45 45.00
CA LEU A 487 23.06 -18.40 46.08
C LEU A 487 23.72 -18.43 47.47
N ASP A 488 24.82 -19.17 47.63
CA ASP A 488 25.59 -19.27 48.88
C ASP A 488 26.29 -17.95 49.26
N LEU A 489 26.47 -17.00 48.31
CA LEU A 489 27.03 -15.67 48.61
C LEU A 489 26.08 -14.79 49.44
N GLY A 490 24.79 -15.16 49.53
CA GLY A 490 23.81 -14.42 50.34
C GLY A 490 23.58 -12.98 49.86
N LEU A 491 23.78 -12.70 48.57
CA LEU A 491 23.59 -11.36 47.97
C LEU A 491 22.11 -10.99 47.92
N GLU A 492 21.83 -9.68 48.01
CA GLU A 492 20.46 -9.17 47.91
C GLU A 492 19.92 -9.36 46.50
N LEU A 493 18.87 -10.20 46.37
CA LEU A 493 18.21 -10.48 45.11
C LEU A 493 17.10 -9.46 44.85
N VAL A 494 17.20 -8.78 43.70
CA VAL A 494 16.18 -7.84 43.22
C VAL A 494 15.07 -8.58 42.47
N LYS A 495 15.43 -9.49 41.56
CA LYS A 495 14.47 -10.23 40.71
C LYS A 495 15.06 -11.51 40.17
N ARG A 496 14.26 -12.57 40.09
CA ARG A 496 14.57 -13.80 39.35
C ARG A 496 13.60 -13.96 38.18
N SER A 497 14.09 -14.46 37.05
CA SER A 497 13.24 -14.83 35.91
C SER A 497 13.83 -15.98 35.10
N VAL A 498 12.97 -16.86 34.59
CA VAL A 498 13.34 -17.91 33.62
C VAL A 498 12.70 -17.58 32.27
N ARG A 499 13.47 -17.72 31.20
CA ARG A 499 13.01 -17.40 29.84
C ARG A 499 13.57 -18.40 28.84
N GLU A 500 12.76 -18.79 27.87
CA GLU A 500 13.25 -19.35 26.61
C GLU A 500 13.40 -18.19 25.62
N GLN A 501 14.63 -17.98 25.13
CA GLN A 501 14.96 -16.85 24.25
C GLN A 501 15.29 -17.36 22.85
N TYR A 502 14.63 -16.80 21.84
CA TYR A 502 14.91 -17.02 20.43
C TYR A 502 15.52 -15.74 19.86
N ASP A 503 16.83 -15.75 19.66
CA ASP A 503 17.57 -14.65 19.04
C ASP A 503 17.82 -14.96 17.56
N THR A 504 17.22 -14.19 16.65
CA THR A 504 17.59 -14.18 15.22
C THR A 504 18.50 -12.99 14.95
N TYR A 505 19.73 -13.27 14.55
CA TYR A 505 20.73 -12.28 14.15
C TYR A 505 20.76 -12.16 12.63
N MET A 506 20.64 -10.93 12.14
CA MET A 506 20.76 -10.52 10.75
C MET A 506 22.09 -9.78 10.61
N LEU A 507 22.99 -10.31 9.79
CA LEU A 507 24.35 -9.82 9.61
C LEU A 507 24.47 -9.14 8.25
N PHE A 508 25.18 -8.01 8.22
CA PHE A 508 25.38 -7.19 7.02
C PHE A 508 26.88 -7.01 6.74
N TRP A 509 27.29 -7.20 5.49
CA TRP A 509 28.68 -7.16 5.02
C TRP A 509 29.05 -5.79 4.44
N HIS A 510 28.61 -4.73 5.12
CA HIS A 510 28.96 -3.34 4.85
C HIS A 510 30.11 -2.86 5.77
N PRO A 511 30.74 -1.68 5.52
CA PRO A 511 31.94 -1.23 6.23
C PRO A 511 31.82 -1.21 7.76
N GLU A 512 30.61 -1.04 8.29
CA GLU A 512 30.34 -0.95 9.73
C GLU A 512 30.09 -2.32 10.40
N HIS A 513 29.93 -3.41 9.65
CA HIS A 513 29.65 -4.77 10.18
C HIS A 513 28.54 -4.82 11.24
N ASP A 514 27.48 -4.05 11.04
CA ASP A 514 26.34 -4.00 11.93
C ASP A 514 25.62 -5.35 12.04
N ILE A 515 25.03 -5.59 13.21
CA ILE A 515 24.22 -6.77 13.47
C ILE A 515 22.86 -6.33 14.00
N LEU A 516 21.79 -6.66 13.28
CA LEU A 516 20.43 -6.47 13.76
C LEU A 516 19.93 -7.76 14.42
N ARG A 517 19.46 -7.68 15.66
CA ARG A 517 18.92 -8.84 16.39
C ARG A 517 17.44 -8.67 16.65
N TYR A 518 16.64 -9.58 16.11
CA TYR A 518 15.25 -9.81 16.53
C TYR A 518 15.23 -10.85 17.65
N ARG A 519 14.62 -10.52 18.79
CA ARG A 519 14.50 -11.41 19.96
C ARG A 519 13.04 -11.65 20.29
N GLU A 520 12.68 -12.92 20.45
CA GLU A 520 11.46 -13.37 21.09
C GLU A 520 11.80 -13.97 22.47
N ASP A 521 11.28 -13.37 23.53
CA ASP A 521 11.46 -13.80 24.91
C ASP A 521 10.17 -14.41 25.45
N ASN A 522 10.14 -15.73 25.60
CA ASN A 522 9.05 -16.44 26.27
C ASN A 522 9.29 -16.41 27.79
N VAL A 523 8.79 -15.36 28.44
CA VAL A 523 8.97 -15.17 29.88
C VAL A 523 8.03 -16.11 30.63
N VAL A 524 8.63 -17.00 31.43
CA VAL A 524 7.89 -17.93 32.28
C VAL A 524 7.53 -17.21 33.58
N GLN A 525 6.26 -16.82 33.73
CA GLN A 525 5.77 -16.20 34.97
C GLN A 525 5.13 -17.24 35.90
N GLU A 526 5.46 -17.16 37.19
CA GLU A 526 4.75 -17.89 38.25
C GLU A 526 3.47 -17.11 38.63
N ARG A 527 2.29 -17.73 38.51
CA ARG A 527 1.05 -17.14 39.07
C ARG A 527 1.17 -17.04 40.59
N GLN A 528 1.03 -15.84 41.15
CA GLN A 528 1.06 -15.60 42.59
C GLN A 528 -0.21 -16.10 43.29
N ASN A 529 -0.06 -17.08 44.18
CA ASN A 529 -0.91 -17.27 45.38
C ASN A 529 -0.04 -17.18 46.65
N GLY A 530 0.70 -16.08 46.78
CA GLY A 530 1.18 -15.56 48.08
C GLY A 530 2.27 -16.33 48.83
N ARG A 531 2.88 -17.40 48.31
CA ARG A 531 4.10 -18.02 48.90
C ARG A 531 5.02 -18.56 47.82
N MET A 532 6.33 -18.27 47.94
CA MET A 532 7.36 -18.86 47.09
C MET A 532 7.34 -20.39 47.26
N GLY A 533 6.93 -21.11 46.21
CA GLY A 533 6.84 -22.56 46.17
C GLY A 533 7.40 -23.10 44.86
N GLN A 534 7.87 -24.35 44.88
CA GLN A 534 8.48 -25.05 43.74
C GLN A 534 7.59 -25.04 42.49
N LEU A 535 8.24 -24.88 41.33
CA LEU A 535 7.74 -25.01 39.95
C LEU A 535 6.47 -25.89 39.83
N GLY A 536 5.30 -25.25 39.69
CA GLY A 536 4.00 -25.89 39.41
C GLY A 536 3.49 -25.62 37.98
N PRO A 537 2.50 -26.39 37.49
CA PRO A 537 2.25 -26.65 36.07
C PRO A 537 1.44 -25.61 35.27
N THR A 538 1.21 -24.41 35.80
CA THR A 538 0.54 -23.33 35.05
C THR A 538 1.49 -22.15 34.91
N LEU A 539 2.29 -22.21 33.85
CA LEU A 539 3.20 -21.15 33.43
C LEU A 539 2.50 -20.29 32.39
N GLU A 540 2.36 -19.00 32.66
CA GLU A 540 1.93 -18.03 31.66
C GLU A 540 3.16 -17.60 30.87
N VAL A 541 3.17 -17.89 29.57
CA VAL A 541 4.22 -17.45 28.65
C VAL A 541 3.80 -16.11 28.10
N VAL A 542 4.52 -15.06 28.46
CA VAL A 542 4.33 -13.73 27.89
C VAL A 542 5.46 -13.49 26.88
N PRO A 543 5.18 -13.55 25.56
CA PRO A 543 6.20 -13.28 24.55
C PRO A 543 6.53 -11.78 24.51
N GLU A 544 7.80 -11.44 24.71
CA GLU A 544 8.33 -10.09 24.53
C GLU A 544 9.17 -10.04 23.24
N TYR A 545 8.77 -9.23 22.25
CA TYR A 545 9.51 -9.07 21.00
C TYR A 545 10.35 -7.79 21.02
N THR A 546 11.67 -7.92 20.83
CA THR A 546 12.62 -6.80 20.88
C THR A 546 13.51 -6.80 19.66
N LEU A 547 13.69 -5.63 19.06
CA LEU A 547 14.66 -5.39 18.00
C LEU A 547 15.87 -4.66 18.59
N THR A 548 17.09 -5.08 18.24
CA THR A 548 18.33 -4.46 18.73
C THR A 548 19.34 -4.31 17.61
N LEU A 549 19.70 -3.08 17.25
CA LEU A 549 20.85 -2.81 16.40
C LEU A 549 22.11 -2.80 17.27
N ILE A 550 23.10 -3.60 16.87
CA ILE A 550 24.38 -3.76 17.54
C ILE A 550 25.45 -3.16 16.60
N GLY A 551 25.98 -1.99 16.97
CA GLY A 551 26.96 -1.26 16.15
C GLY A 551 28.40 -1.84 16.20
N PRO A 552 29.33 -1.27 15.40
CA PRO A 552 30.71 -1.76 15.28
C PRO A 552 31.54 -1.77 16.58
N LYS A 553 32.23 -2.90 16.76
CA LYS A 553 33.40 -3.28 17.61
C LYS A 553 33.98 -2.31 18.69
N LYS A 554 33.92 -2.84 19.94
CA LYS A 554 34.83 -2.75 21.12
C LYS A 554 35.70 -1.50 21.34
N GLU A 555 35.31 -0.65 22.30
CA GLU A 555 36.19 0.36 22.90
C GLU A 555 36.83 -0.18 24.20
N ARG A 556 38.09 -0.64 24.13
CA ARG A 556 38.96 -1.05 25.25
C ARG A 556 38.65 -2.37 25.99
N GLU A 557 39.72 -3.15 26.17
CA GLU A 557 39.78 -4.29 27.11
C GLU A 557 40.50 -3.83 28.38
N TYR A 558 39.92 -4.09 29.55
CA TYR A 558 40.56 -3.85 30.84
C TYR A 558 41.19 -5.15 31.37
N GLU A 559 42.14 -5.06 32.31
CA GLU A 559 42.85 -6.21 32.89
C GLU A 559 41.92 -7.29 33.48
N SER A 560 40.66 -6.94 33.79
CA SER A 560 39.59 -7.84 34.28
C SER A 560 38.73 -8.52 33.20
N MET A 561 39.09 -8.44 31.91
CA MET A 561 38.38 -9.06 30.76
C MET A 561 36.92 -8.62 30.53
N ALA A 562 36.47 -7.53 31.16
CA ALA A 562 35.18 -6.92 30.84
C ALA A 562 35.23 -6.20 29.49
N ILE A 563 34.22 -6.45 28.64
CA ILE A 563 34.08 -5.76 27.35
C ILE A 563 33.15 -4.57 27.53
N LEU A 564 33.61 -3.37 27.15
CA LEU A 564 32.79 -2.17 26.99
C LEU A 564 32.28 -2.11 25.54
N SER A 565 30.98 -2.24 25.32
CA SER A 565 30.37 -2.03 23.99
C SER A 565 29.62 -0.71 23.92
N ARG A 566 29.83 0.10 22.87
CA ARG A 566 29.03 1.30 22.58
C ARG A 566 27.77 1.00 21.76
N SER A 567 26.81 1.91 21.89
CA SER A 567 25.56 2.12 21.15
C SER A 567 24.76 0.86 20.80
N ARG A 568 23.78 0.53 21.64
CA ARG A 568 22.71 -0.40 21.30
C ARG A 568 21.42 0.37 21.14
N PHE A 569 20.91 0.41 19.92
CA PHE A 569 19.58 0.93 19.68
C PHE A 569 18.59 -0.21 19.89
N THR A 570 17.63 -0.02 20.80
CA THR A 570 16.67 -1.06 21.17
C THR A 570 15.27 -0.52 21.01
N SER A 571 14.39 -1.29 20.39
CA SER A 571 12.96 -0.98 20.26
C SER A 571 12.12 -2.23 20.49
N ARG A 572 10.83 -2.04 20.75
CA ARG A 572 9.87 -3.14 20.63
C ARG A 572 9.82 -3.54 19.15
N ALA A 573 9.81 -4.84 18.86
CA ALA A 573 9.63 -5.29 17.49
C ALA A 573 8.14 -5.12 17.11
N ALA A 574 7.84 -4.09 16.32
CA ALA A 574 6.48 -3.76 15.90
C ALA A 574 5.95 -4.67 14.77
N HIS A 575 6.86 -5.36 14.04
CA HIS A 575 6.52 -6.22 12.91
C HIS A 575 7.01 -7.66 13.10
N SER A 576 6.56 -8.55 12.22
CA SER A 576 6.97 -9.96 12.24
C SER A 576 8.45 -10.13 11.88
N LEU A 577 9.07 -11.25 12.32
CA LEU A 577 10.43 -11.59 11.90
C LEU A 577 10.57 -11.67 10.36
N ARG A 578 9.54 -12.15 9.68
CA ARG A 578 9.51 -12.24 8.21
C ARG A 578 9.60 -10.86 7.56
N PHE A 579 8.79 -9.91 8.04
CA PHE A 579 8.85 -8.52 7.57
C PHE A 579 10.27 -7.96 7.68
N TYR A 580 10.92 -8.11 8.84
CA TYR A 580 12.27 -7.58 9.04
C TYR A 580 13.31 -8.25 8.12
N ARG A 581 13.20 -9.57 7.86
CA ARG A 581 14.10 -10.26 6.91
C ARG A 581 13.98 -9.70 5.50
N GLU A 582 12.76 -9.48 5.03
CA GLU A 582 12.49 -8.99 3.67
C GLU A 582 12.83 -7.49 3.53
N TYR A 583 12.54 -6.67 4.53
CA TYR A 583 12.82 -5.23 4.52
C TYR A 583 14.32 -4.91 4.64
N PHE A 584 15.06 -5.62 5.51
CA PHE A 584 16.48 -5.36 5.69
C PHE A 584 17.38 -6.10 4.71
N GLN A 585 16.94 -7.24 4.16
CA GLN A 585 17.70 -8.06 3.22
C GLN A 585 19.13 -8.39 3.70
N PRO A 586 19.30 -9.06 4.86
CA PRO A 586 20.63 -9.36 5.39
C PRO A 586 21.39 -10.38 4.55
N ASP A 587 22.72 -10.23 4.50
CA ASP A 587 23.62 -11.15 3.80
C ASP A 587 23.64 -12.55 4.46
N GLU A 588 23.52 -12.60 5.78
CA GLU A 588 23.50 -13.84 6.54
C GLU A 588 22.52 -13.78 7.73
N ILE A 589 21.84 -14.89 8.00
CA ILE A 589 20.96 -15.05 9.16
C ILE A 589 21.51 -16.16 10.06
N ARG A 590 21.64 -15.88 11.36
CA ARG A 590 22.02 -16.86 12.38
C ARG A 590 21.01 -16.90 13.51
N GLU A 591 20.69 -18.08 13.99
CA GLU A 591 19.71 -18.27 15.07
C GLU A 591 20.38 -18.85 16.31
N ILE A 592 20.14 -18.22 17.46
CA ILE A 592 20.54 -18.71 18.78
C ILE A 592 19.28 -18.92 19.62
N VAL A 593 19.02 -20.16 20.01
CA VAL A 593 17.96 -20.48 20.97
C VAL A 593 18.61 -20.88 22.28
N LYS A 594 18.14 -20.31 23.39
CA LYS A 594 18.70 -20.60 24.70
C LYS A 594 17.68 -20.52 25.82
N TRP A 595 17.89 -21.34 26.84
CA TRP A 595 17.22 -21.24 28.13
C TRP A 595 18.06 -20.37 29.06
N ARG A 596 17.46 -19.29 29.58
CA ARG A 596 18.12 -18.34 30.48
C ARG A 596 17.44 -18.34 31.84
N THR A 597 18.21 -18.58 32.89
CA THR A 597 17.84 -18.20 34.26
C THR A 597 18.59 -16.93 34.62
N ARG A 598 17.87 -15.85 34.88
CA ARG A 598 18.43 -14.54 35.23
C ARG A 598 18.16 -14.21 36.70
N TYR A 599 19.22 -13.83 37.41
CA TYR A 599 19.19 -13.21 38.73
C TYR A 599 19.65 -11.77 38.62
N ARG A 600 18.80 -10.81 39.02
CA ARG A 600 19.21 -9.43 39.28
C ARG A 600 19.50 -9.29 40.77
N PHE A 601 20.64 -8.69 41.11
CA PHE A 601 21.13 -8.62 42.48
C PHE A 601 21.96 -7.36 42.70
N LEU A 602 22.09 -6.96 43.97
CA LEU A 602 22.98 -5.89 44.38
C LEU A 602 24.31 -6.46 44.88
N TYR A 603 25.42 -5.88 44.44
CA TYR A 603 26.75 -6.18 44.95
C TYR A 603 27.49 -4.87 45.19
N LYS A 604 27.88 -4.63 46.45
CA LYS A 604 28.54 -3.39 46.91
C LYS A 604 27.79 -2.11 46.49
N GLY A 605 26.46 -2.14 46.48
CA GLY A 605 25.61 -0.99 46.15
C GLY A 605 25.27 -0.84 44.66
N GLU A 606 25.84 -1.68 43.78
CA GLU A 606 25.60 -1.64 42.34
C GLU A 606 24.72 -2.81 41.88
N GLU A 607 23.82 -2.57 40.91
CA GLU A 607 22.97 -3.61 40.32
C GLU A 607 23.72 -4.40 39.24
N PHE A 608 23.67 -5.73 39.35
CA PHE A 608 24.18 -6.68 38.37
C PHE A 608 23.11 -7.69 37.97
N ALA A 609 23.28 -8.29 36.79
CA ALA A 609 22.52 -9.45 36.35
C ALA A 609 23.45 -10.63 36.08
N LEU A 610 23.20 -11.76 36.73
CA LEU A 610 23.78 -13.07 36.45
C LEU A 610 22.81 -13.84 35.55
N ASN A 611 23.24 -14.19 34.35
CA ASN A 611 22.49 -15.03 33.42
C ASN A 611 23.17 -16.40 33.33
N LEU A 612 22.40 -17.44 33.60
CA LEU A 612 22.78 -18.83 33.41
C LEU A 612 22.12 -19.31 32.12
N ASP A 613 22.91 -19.44 31.06
CA ASP A 613 22.43 -19.65 29.70
C ASP A 613 22.79 -21.06 29.22
N ARG A 614 21.78 -21.82 28.79
CA ARG A 614 21.96 -23.08 28.08
C ARG A 614 21.54 -22.89 26.63
N ILE A 615 22.50 -22.92 25.72
CA ILE A 615 22.22 -22.80 24.29
C ILE A 615 21.74 -24.16 23.76
N THR A 616 20.55 -24.16 23.18
CA THR A 616 19.92 -25.34 22.57
C THR A 616 20.06 -25.32 21.04
N LYS A 617 20.18 -24.15 20.42
CA LYS A 617 20.44 -23.99 18.98
C LYS A 617 21.57 -22.97 18.73
N PRO A 618 22.59 -23.30 17.93
CA PRO A 618 22.88 -24.63 17.39
C PRO A 618 23.31 -25.60 18.50
N GLU A 619 23.06 -26.90 18.29
CA GLU A 619 23.41 -27.94 19.26
C GLU A 619 24.92 -27.97 19.56
N GLY A 620 25.30 -28.37 20.77
CA GLY A 620 26.72 -28.55 21.15
C GLY A 620 27.47 -27.29 21.58
N LYS A 621 26.86 -26.09 21.54
CA LYS A 621 27.48 -24.85 22.07
C LYS A 621 27.72 -24.92 23.58
N GLY A 622 26.85 -25.59 24.33
CA GLY A 622 26.99 -25.85 25.75
C GLY A 622 26.41 -24.74 26.64
N ALA A 623 26.88 -24.66 27.88
CA ALA A 623 26.37 -23.74 28.88
C ALA A 623 27.32 -22.57 29.13
N PHE A 624 26.74 -21.40 29.41
CA PHE A 624 27.44 -20.15 29.61
C PHE A 624 26.92 -19.42 30.85
N VAL A 625 27.82 -18.73 31.52
CA VAL A 625 27.51 -17.77 32.56
C VAL A 625 27.82 -16.38 32.00
N GLU A 626 26.86 -15.46 32.09
CA GLU A 626 27.04 -14.06 31.73
C GLU A 626 26.77 -13.19 32.94
N ILE A 627 27.75 -12.38 33.37
CA ILE A 627 27.55 -11.33 34.38
C ILE A 627 27.56 -10.01 33.64
N LYS A 628 26.54 -9.17 33.87
CA LYS A 628 26.44 -7.87 33.23
C LYS A 628 25.86 -6.78 34.12
N SER A 629 26.23 -5.53 33.83
CA SER A 629 25.62 -4.33 34.41
C SER A 629 25.53 -3.23 33.33
N ARG A 630 24.69 -2.21 33.58
CA ARG A 630 24.49 -1.06 32.70
C ARG A 630 24.72 0.23 33.48
N THR A 631 25.26 1.23 32.81
CA THR A 631 25.45 2.57 33.37
C THR A 631 25.49 3.63 32.28
N TRP A 632 25.26 4.87 32.67
CA TRP A 632 25.34 6.05 31.79
C TRP A 632 26.70 6.76 31.91
N SER A 633 27.59 6.32 32.81
CA SER A 633 28.90 6.92 33.05
C SER A 633 30.03 5.98 32.65
N ALA A 634 30.94 6.46 31.79
CA ALA A 634 32.14 5.71 31.41
C ALA A 634 33.05 5.40 32.60
N ALA A 635 33.12 6.30 33.59
CA ALA A 635 33.91 6.08 34.80
C ALA A 635 33.27 5.00 35.71
N ASP A 636 31.95 5.00 35.83
CA ASP A 636 31.21 3.96 36.55
C ASP A 636 31.31 2.60 35.85
N ALA A 637 31.38 2.59 34.51
CA ALA A 637 31.56 1.37 33.74
C ALA A 637 32.91 0.69 34.07
N VAL A 638 33.97 1.47 34.29
CA VAL A 638 35.28 0.93 34.73
C VAL A 638 35.16 0.31 36.13
N HIS A 639 34.49 1.01 37.06
CA HIS A 639 34.28 0.47 38.40
C HIS A 639 33.48 -0.84 38.38
N LYS A 640 32.39 -0.90 37.61
CA LYS A 640 31.58 -2.12 37.43
C LYS A 640 32.37 -3.26 36.78
N ALA A 641 33.31 -2.97 35.90
CA ALA A 641 34.21 -3.97 35.31
C ALA A 641 35.16 -4.60 36.34
N GLU A 642 35.64 -3.83 37.32
CA GLU A 642 36.45 -4.34 38.43
C GLU A 642 35.61 -5.24 39.35
N LEU A 643 34.39 -4.81 39.69
CA LEU A 643 33.44 -5.58 40.50
C LEU A 643 33.04 -6.90 39.83
N ILE A 644 32.86 -6.93 38.50
CA ILE A 644 32.65 -8.18 37.76
C ILE A 644 33.87 -9.11 37.92
N GLY A 645 35.09 -8.58 37.89
CA GLY A 645 36.31 -9.35 38.14
C GLY A 645 36.33 -10.02 39.51
N GLU A 646 35.87 -9.34 40.56
CA GLU A 646 35.70 -9.92 41.89
C GLU A 646 34.61 -11.00 41.91
N LEU A 647 33.45 -10.73 41.31
CA LEU A 647 32.33 -11.69 41.22
C LEU A 647 32.76 -12.99 40.52
N LEU A 648 33.58 -12.92 39.46
CA LEU A 648 34.13 -14.10 38.81
C LEU A 648 34.99 -14.94 39.75
N GLN A 649 35.80 -14.31 40.61
CA GLN A 649 36.63 -15.02 41.59
C GLN A 649 35.76 -15.68 42.67
N LEU A 650 34.75 -14.97 43.17
CA LEU A 650 33.80 -15.49 44.17
C LEU A 650 33.02 -16.70 43.64
N LEU A 651 32.62 -16.65 42.36
CA LEU A 651 31.95 -17.77 41.68
C LEU A 651 32.91 -18.88 41.24
N GLN A 652 34.22 -18.68 41.43
CA GLN A 652 35.31 -19.57 41.02
C GLN A 652 35.21 -19.94 39.53
N ILE A 653 34.97 -18.94 38.69
CA ILE A 653 34.94 -19.08 37.23
C ILE A 653 36.37 -18.92 36.69
N PRO A 654 36.97 -19.95 36.07
CA PRO A 654 38.36 -19.89 35.60
C PRO A 654 38.53 -18.87 34.47
N ARG A 655 39.66 -18.18 34.42
CA ARG A 655 39.92 -17.14 33.40
C ARG A 655 39.98 -17.71 32.00
N GLU A 656 40.50 -18.92 31.84
CA GLU A 656 40.58 -19.66 30.58
C GLU A 656 39.22 -20.03 30.00
N SER A 657 38.16 -19.97 30.81
CA SER A 657 36.78 -20.25 30.37
C SER A 657 36.06 -19.04 29.77
N ILE A 658 36.64 -17.84 29.88
CA ILE A 658 36.06 -16.58 29.41
C ILE A 658 36.06 -16.52 27.88
N VAL A 659 34.94 -16.11 27.30
CA VAL A 659 34.75 -15.99 25.85
C VAL A 659 34.56 -14.53 25.45
N LYS A 660 35.26 -14.10 24.38
CA LYS A 660 35.43 -12.69 24.01
C LYS A 660 34.44 -12.17 22.95
N GLY A 661 33.41 -12.94 22.61
CA GLY A 661 32.42 -12.62 21.57
C GLY A 661 30.97 -12.75 22.03
N GLU A 662 30.04 -12.13 21.29
CA GLU A 662 28.60 -12.40 21.41
C GLU A 662 28.27 -13.83 20.98
N TYR A 663 27.14 -14.38 21.43
CA TYR A 663 26.74 -15.77 21.14
C TYR A 663 26.68 -16.11 19.64
N VAL A 664 26.45 -15.12 18.78
CA VAL A 664 26.45 -15.25 17.31
C VAL A 664 27.85 -15.42 16.70
N ASN A 665 28.89 -15.00 17.43
CA ASN A 665 30.29 -15.03 17.02
C ASN A 665 31.08 -16.19 17.66
N LEU A 666 30.56 -16.74 18.75
CA LEU A 666 31.00 -18.00 19.35
C LEU A 666 30.42 -19.14 18.54
#